data_AF-A0A1B2Z4A5-F1
#
_entry.id   AF-A0A1B2Z4A5-F1
#
_cell.length_a   1.000
_cell.length_b   1.000
_cell.length_c   1.000
_cell.angle_alpha   90.00
_cell.angle_beta   90.00
_cell.angle_gamma   90.00
#
_symmetry.space_group_name_H-M   'P 1'
#
loop_
_entity.id
_entity.type
_entity.pdbx_description
1 polymer ?
#
loop_
_entity_poly.entity_id
_entity_poly.type
_entity_poly.pdbx_seq_one_letter_code
_entity_poly.pdbx_strand_id
1 'polypeptide(L)'
;MNLLHKLHHFLFKIPVLLCLSSQLYGQNDSSVLSNGSWAKVAVSEQGIYSLTAQDLETLGLGSSPFDTEKIGIYGRTSGALPEVNSVLRENDLLPLHIFIEDGNDGKFSGSDRIYFYGESPKKWQYNVDSDGYEFVKNIYSDEQIYFVTTTEGGERIQNSPQLTGSSLVINRYSHLAHYEIDNQNLVGSGRQWFGELFDFTLSRNIDLGLDALDSLSSAKFRVRAIARSTIAGTKLDISSGQGSFGSLTFGAVSSSSGADYAASSFLQANQSYSSGNWGDVNLSFDRSINSSASAWLDYINVSADSPFRWRQMSMVWNFPPQDTGVVQANLSWVSGGLAANGKIWNVTNPISPTKIQPLSFFSGGNAKWGIKMRGDTSQKILIFQPGSTGTPILIGPVPNQNLHGLSSVDYILVSPEHLMPEAQRLAEFHNSQGQLRAMAIDVQKIYNEFSSGVQDITAIKDFLRHLWKKATAEEDRPEFLLLFGDASYDFKNRITPNTNQIPIYQSEKSFSLYSSFSTDDFFGFMDDDEGNNLRAKKLDLCIGRIPVNTSSEAQNVVDKILSYSNPKTSRGVWRKKLLFVSDDVDAGWEAVLTSIPDAIAQRIDTLYPFLDVRKMYSDSYEQQSSSGSQSYPDLRSDLIQNINDGNLVTAYVGHGGEVGWSSENILQLNDTKNFSNANRLPLFITVTCEFSRLDDPLRTSAGEHLLLNPNGGAIALLSTTRVVYVDGAATLNDSIFRVAFEKEDGRFRTFGQILRSAKNSTTTSDKLRFSLLGDPAIRLNVPEHQVVIDSVNSRYFNSGNDSIFVQTSDTLKALSYNEISGHIESGLTNEFLDQVNGEIEITLYDKASSESTLKNDNQGPFINFEQRNNIAYRGKAKVKDGRFDAQWILPLDISLDLGKGKFSFYAQFDSSDASGSDQRIWIGGIDTEAPLDIDGPLISVFMDDTSFVSGGITGPSPLGIIKLMDESGINTVGTGIGHDLMGCLDGDWNKSFSLNSRYVSDPGTYKKGTATWPFMDLEDGPHDFFVRAWDSYNNISQSSVSFEVVSKDNLQLGAFRVYPNPGMGPFQLDVEHNTKGDSISVVWSIQNSNGATVHSNQWIGVADDSVVNSDPWTGRGNSGNILPAGWYVARVEITRLSDGQSVKAAERIILLN
;
A
#
# COMPACT_ATOMS: atom_id res chain seq x y z
N MET A 1 -27.56 -54.03 9.69
CA MET A 1 -26.73 -53.74 10.88
C MET A 1 -25.96 -52.42 10.79
N ASN A 2 -25.34 -52.06 9.65
CA ASN A 2 -24.62 -50.76 9.48
C ASN A 2 -25.50 -49.49 9.54
N LEU A 3 -26.82 -49.59 9.36
CA LEU A 3 -27.73 -48.44 9.51
C LEU A 3 -28.07 -48.12 10.98
N LEU A 4 -28.09 -49.15 11.84
CA LEU A 4 -28.36 -48.99 13.28
C LEU A 4 -27.14 -48.46 14.06
N HIS A 5 -25.91 -48.74 13.59
CA HIS A 5 -24.69 -48.11 14.12
C HIS A 5 -24.59 -46.62 13.75
N LYS A 6 -25.03 -46.22 12.55
CA LYS A 6 -25.08 -44.81 12.15
C LYS A 6 -26.17 -44.01 12.88
N LEU A 7 -27.31 -44.63 13.22
CA LEU A 7 -28.35 -43.97 14.03
C LEU A 7 -27.95 -43.81 15.51
N HIS A 8 -27.19 -44.75 16.09
CA HIS A 8 -26.67 -44.62 17.46
C HIS A 8 -25.61 -43.50 17.60
N HIS A 9 -24.85 -43.20 16.54
CA HIS A 9 -23.91 -42.07 16.54
C HIS A 9 -24.56 -40.71 16.31
N PHE A 10 -25.74 -40.64 15.68
CA PHE A 10 -26.45 -39.36 15.49
C PHE A 10 -27.15 -38.87 16.77
N LEU A 11 -27.62 -39.79 17.62
CA LEU A 11 -28.33 -39.46 18.87
C LEU A 11 -27.38 -39.13 20.05
N PHE A 12 -26.11 -39.53 20.01
CA PHE A 12 -25.11 -39.21 21.04
C PHE A 12 -24.37 -37.89 20.82
N LYS A 13 -24.57 -37.21 19.69
CA LYS A 13 -24.00 -35.87 19.44
C LYS A 13 -24.73 -34.74 20.17
N ILE A 14 -25.91 -34.99 20.77
CA ILE A 14 -26.70 -33.96 21.43
C ILE A 14 -26.35 -33.80 22.93
N PRO A 15 -26.03 -34.85 23.73
CA PRO A 15 -25.69 -34.65 25.15
C PRO A 15 -24.19 -34.43 25.42
N VAL A 16 -23.29 -34.85 24.52
CA VAL A 16 -21.83 -34.65 24.73
C VAL A 16 -21.40 -33.20 24.41
N LEU A 17 -22.20 -32.46 23.64
CA LEU A 17 -22.09 -31.00 23.54
C LEU A 17 -22.58 -30.25 24.79
N LEU A 18 -23.21 -30.94 25.77
CA LEU A 18 -23.86 -30.33 26.93
C LEU A 18 -23.14 -30.57 28.28
N CYS A 19 -22.03 -31.34 28.31
CA CYS A 19 -21.25 -31.58 29.54
C CYS A 19 -19.76 -31.22 29.47
N LEU A 20 -19.29 -30.63 28.36
CA LEU A 20 -18.15 -29.71 28.42
C LEU A 20 -18.75 -28.36 28.83
N SER A 21 -18.34 -27.86 29.98
CA SER A 21 -18.74 -26.58 30.57
C SER A 21 -19.30 -25.59 29.53
N SER A 22 -20.60 -25.33 29.62
CA SER A 22 -21.20 -24.10 29.12
C SER A 22 -20.65 -22.94 29.95
N GLN A 23 -19.37 -22.60 29.75
CA GLN A 23 -18.95 -21.23 29.86
C GLN A 23 -19.61 -20.53 28.68
N LEU A 24 -20.76 -19.91 28.95
CA LEU A 24 -21.10 -18.65 28.30
C LEU A 24 -19.85 -17.77 28.47
N TYR A 25 -18.95 -17.79 27.50
CA TYR A 25 -17.81 -16.89 27.49
C TYR A 25 -18.40 -15.50 27.25
N GLY A 26 -18.62 -14.76 28.35
CA GLY A 26 -18.72 -13.31 28.27
C GLY A 26 -17.48 -12.78 27.57
N GLN A 27 -17.62 -11.71 26.79
CA GLN A 27 -16.46 -10.94 26.35
C GLN A 27 -15.66 -10.55 27.60
N ASN A 28 -14.37 -10.86 27.62
CA ASN A 28 -13.51 -10.36 28.69
C ASN A 28 -13.38 -8.84 28.52
N ASP A 29 -13.79 -8.08 29.52
CA ASP A 29 -13.67 -6.62 29.55
C ASP A 29 -12.26 -6.16 29.93
N SER A 30 -11.35 -7.07 30.28
CA SER A 30 -9.97 -6.76 30.64
C SER A 30 -9.01 -7.89 30.30
N SER A 31 -7.83 -7.55 29.80
CA SER A 31 -6.72 -8.48 29.61
C SER A 31 -6.11 -8.89 30.95
N VAL A 32 -5.61 -10.12 31.05
CA VAL A 32 -4.71 -10.52 32.16
C VAL A 32 -3.42 -9.69 32.20
N LEU A 33 -3.00 -9.11 31.07
CA LEU A 33 -1.82 -8.25 30.97
C LEU A 33 -2.09 -6.80 31.42
N SER A 34 -3.31 -6.50 31.89
CA SER A 34 -3.68 -5.14 32.32
C SER A 34 -2.96 -4.67 33.58
N ASN A 35 -2.49 -5.60 34.41
CA ASN A 35 -1.74 -5.34 35.63
C ASN A 35 -0.72 -6.45 35.90
N GLY A 36 0.28 -6.16 36.74
CA GLY A 36 1.29 -7.13 37.19
C GLY A 36 2.68 -6.88 36.61
N SER A 37 3.58 -7.83 36.87
CA SER A 37 4.92 -7.88 36.26
C SER A 37 4.98 -9.09 35.32
N TRP A 38 5.23 -8.82 34.04
CA TRP A 38 5.15 -9.80 32.95
C TRP A 38 6.44 -9.81 32.13
N ALA A 39 6.83 -10.99 31.64
CA ALA A 39 7.91 -11.15 30.68
C ALA A 39 7.64 -12.30 29.72
N LYS A 40 8.19 -12.24 28.50
CA LYS A 40 8.03 -13.29 27.48
C LYS A 40 9.15 -14.31 27.53
N VAL A 41 8.78 -15.56 27.30
CA VAL A 41 9.70 -16.66 26.99
C VAL A 41 9.19 -17.42 25.75
N ALA A 42 10.10 -17.97 24.95
CA ALA A 42 9.76 -18.71 23.73
C ALA A 42 10.29 -20.14 23.72
N VAL A 43 9.58 -21.02 23.00
CA VAL A 43 9.97 -22.41 22.76
C VAL A 43 9.75 -22.76 21.27
N SER A 44 10.65 -23.55 20.69
CA SER A 44 10.56 -24.03 19.30
C SER A 44 10.15 -25.51 19.21
N GLU A 45 10.51 -26.29 20.23
CA GLU A 45 10.30 -27.73 20.27
C GLU A 45 9.35 -28.12 21.39
N GLN A 46 8.69 -29.26 21.24
CA GLN A 46 7.78 -29.76 22.27
C GLN A 46 8.58 -30.41 23.40
N GLY A 47 8.31 -30.05 24.65
CA GLY A 47 9.04 -30.62 25.78
C GLY A 47 8.75 -29.96 27.12
N ILE A 48 9.44 -30.43 28.17
CA ILE A 48 9.46 -29.74 29.46
C ILE A 48 10.58 -28.73 29.46
N TYR A 49 10.20 -27.51 29.82
CA TYR A 49 11.10 -26.39 29.98
C TYR A 49 11.22 -26.02 31.45
N SER A 50 12.41 -25.55 31.84
CA SER A 50 12.66 -25.10 33.21
C SER A 50 13.18 -23.67 33.28
N LEU A 51 12.73 -22.94 34.30
CA LEU A 51 13.24 -21.60 34.67
C LEU A 51 13.75 -21.62 36.11
N THR A 52 14.83 -20.89 36.36
CA THR A 52 15.47 -20.66 37.66
C THR A 52 15.19 -19.25 38.17
N ALA A 53 15.52 -18.96 39.43
CA ALA A 53 15.40 -17.61 39.99
C ALA A 53 16.25 -16.58 39.20
N GLN A 54 17.44 -16.97 38.73
CA GLN A 54 18.29 -16.11 37.91
C GLN A 54 17.66 -15.79 36.54
N ASP A 55 16.89 -16.71 35.97
CA ASP A 55 16.18 -16.47 34.71
C ASP A 55 15.07 -15.43 34.90
N LEU A 56 14.35 -15.46 36.04
CA LEU A 56 13.33 -14.45 36.38
C LEU A 56 13.94 -13.06 36.58
N GLU A 57 15.12 -12.97 37.21
CA GLU A 57 15.87 -11.72 37.33
C GLU A 57 16.32 -11.20 35.96
N THR A 58 16.80 -12.09 35.09
CA THR A 58 17.22 -11.76 33.72
C THR A 58 16.05 -11.26 32.87
N LEU A 59 14.86 -11.81 33.10
CA LEU A 59 13.61 -11.35 32.47
C LEU A 59 13.11 -10.00 33.01
N GLY A 60 13.75 -9.44 34.05
CA GLY A 60 13.39 -8.16 34.64
C GLY A 60 12.21 -8.23 35.62
N LEU A 61 11.90 -9.40 36.18
CA LEU A 61 10.72 -9.64 37.03
C LEU A 61 10.95 -9.37 38.53
N GLY A 62 12.04 -8.70 38.89
CA GLY A 62 12.44 -8.40 40.26
C GLY A 62 13.72 -9.11 40.69
N SER A 63 13.86 -9.35 41.99
CA SER A 63 15.03 -9.99 42.60
C SER A 63 14.64 -11.14 43.52
N SER A 64 15.41 -12.23 43.51
CA SER A 64 15.26 -13.37 44.42
C SER A 64 15.45 -12.97 45.89
N PRO A 65 14.75 -13.59 46.87
CA PRO A 65 13.78 -14.68 46.72
C PRO A 65 12.40 -14.19 46.28
N PHE A 66 11.79 -14.90 45.33
CA PHE A 66 10.42 -14.63 44.89
C PHE A 66 9.41 -15.38 45.76
N ASP A 67 8.18 -14.89 45.85
CA ASP A 67 7.08 -15.58 46.52
C ASP A 67 6.53 -16.70 45.61
N THR A 68 6.69 -17.97 46.02
CA THR A 68 6.33 -19.12 45.20
C THR A 68 4.86 -19.08 44.75
N GLU A 69 3.93 -18.57 45.57
CA GLU A 69 2.51 -18.51 45.23
C GLU A 69 2.20 -17.49 44.12
N LYS A 70 3.03 -16.45 43.98
CA LYS A 70 2.84 -15.38 42.98
C LYS A 70 3.48 -15.66 41.63
N ILE A 71 4.20 -16.77 41.51
CA ILE A 71 4.80 -17.20 40.25
C ILE A 71 3.74 -17.90 39.38
N GLY A 72 3.67 -17.48 38.12
CA GLY A 72 2.79 -18.07 37.11
C GLY A 72 3.40 -18.05 35.71
N ILE A 73 2.87 -18.90 34.84
CA ILE A 73 3.14 -18.89 33.40
C ILE A 73 1.78 -18.93 32.69
N TYR A 74 1.61 -18.09 31.69
CA TYR A 74 0.38 -17.91 30.91
C TYR A 74 0.67 -18.07 29.43
N GLY A 75 -0.32 -18.47 28.66
CA GLY A 75 -0.19 -18.68 27.22
C GLY A 75 -1.45 -19.24 26.60
N ARG A 76 -1.31 -19.89 25.45
CA ARG A 76 -2.43 -20.53 24.74
C ARG A 76 -2.00 -21.84 24.08
N THR A 77 -2.95 -22.57 23.51
CA THR A 77 -2.63 -23.76 22.71
C THR A 77 -1.77 -23.37 21.48
N SER A 78 -0.75 -24.16 21.15
CA SER A 78 0.20 -23.76 20.11
C SER A 78 -0.37 -23.92 18.69
N GLY A 79 0.27 -23.24 17.73
CA GLY A 79 -0.06 -23.32 16.31
C GLY A 79 -0.67 -22.02 15.77
N ALA A 80 -0.98 -22.00 14.47
CA ALA A 80 -1.66 -20.87 13.87
C ALA A 80 -3.11 -20.79 14.36
N LEU A 81 -3.60 -19.56 14.53
CA LEU A 81 -5.00 -19.32 14.86
C LEU A 81 -5.90 -19.73 13.69
N PRO A 82 -7.12 -20.23 13.98
CA PRO A 82 -8.01 -20.66 12.91
C PRO A 82 -8.51 -19.46 12.11
N GLU A 83 -8.26 -19.46 10.80
CA GLU A 83 -8.71 -18.40 9.89
C GLU A 83 -10.25 -18.26 9.89
N VAL A 84 -11.02 -19.33 10.10
CA VAL A 84 -12.50 -19.30 10.10
C VAL A 84 -13.07 -18.74 11.40
N ASN A 85 -13.90 -17.70 11.30
CA ASN A 85 -14.40 -16.89 12.43
C ASN A 85 -15.24 -17.66 13.48
N SER A 86 -15.93 -18.73 13.08
CA SER A 86 -16.79 -19.55 13.94
C SER A 86 -16.05 -20.68 14.68
N VAL A 87 -14.79 -20.94 14.33
CA VAL A 87 -13.99 -21.94 15.05
C VAL A 87 -13.61 -21.39 16.42
N LEU A 88 -13.95 -22.15 17.47
CA LEU A 88 -13.67 -21.78 18.85
C LEU A 88 -12.15 -21.62 19.09
N ARG A 89 -11.77 -20.59 19.83
CA ARG A 89 -10.40 -20.30 20.28
C ARG A 89 -10.44 -19.60 21.64
N GLU A 90 -9.31 -19.55 22.32
CA GLU A 90 -9.17 -18.83 23.59
C GLU A 90 -9.28 -17.32 23.36
N ASN A 91 -10.03 -16.64 24.24
CA ASN A 91 -10.28 -15.19 24.16
C ASN A 91 -9.15 -14.32 24.75
N ASP A 92 -8.32 -14.87 25.62
CA ASP A 92 -7.16 -14.22 26.26
C ASP A 92 -6.16 -15.31 26.71
N LEU A 93 -5.02 -14.94 27.28
CA LEU A 93 -4.05 -15.86 27.84
C LEU A 93 -4.64 -16.70 29.00
N LEU A 94 -4.37 -17.99 28.97
CA LEU A 94 -4.77 -18.93 30.02
C LEU A 94 -3.59 -19.25 30.95
N PRO A 95 -3.82 -19.41 32.27
CA PRO A 95 -2.77 -19.87 33.18
C PRO A 95 -2.39 -21.32 32.85
N LEU A 96 -1.10 -21.55 32.59
CA LEU A 96 -0.56 -22.90 32.44
C LEU A 96 -0.38 -23.54 33.81
N HIS A 97 -0.67 -24.83 33.91
CA HIS A 97 -0.32 -25.59 35.10
C HIS A 97 1.20 -25.82 35.13
N ILE A 98 1.86 -25.23 36.13
CA ILE A 98 3.30 -25.36 36.36
C ILE A 98 3.60 -26.23 37.57
N PHE A 99 4.80 -26.78 37.61
CA PHE A 99 5.32 -27.51 38.77
C PHE A 99 6.55 -26.79 39.29
N ILE A 100 6.53 -26.36 40.56
CA ILE A 100 7.64 -25.64 41.19
C ILE A 100 8.30 -26.56 42.22
N GLU A 101 9.62 -26.69 42.16
CA GLU A 101 10.45 -27.32 43.19
C GLU A 101 11.20 -26.23 43.95
N ASP A 102 10.66 -25.82 45.10
CA ASP A 102 11.19 -24.77 46.00
C ASP A 102 11.59 -25.32 47.38
N GLY A 103 11.72 -26.63 47.52
CA GLY A 103 11.98 -27.26 48.82
C GLY A 103 10.84 -27.14 49.85
N ASN A 104 9.69 -26.58 49.49
CA ASN A 104 8.54 -26.27 50.35
C ASN A 104 8.79 -25.19 51.41
N ASP A 105 9.68 -24.23 51.16
CA ASP A 105 9.86 -23.07 52.05
C ASP A 105 9.03 -21.84 51.65
N GLY A 106 8.30 -21.92 50.52
CA GLY A 106 7.48 -20.85 49.98
C GLY A 106 8.29 -19.70 49.37
N LYS A 107 9.59 -19.91 49.12
CA LYS A 107 10.51 -18.92 48.56
C LYS A 107 11.27 -19.51 47.40
N PHE A 108 11.07 -18.94 46.22
CA PHE A 108 11.76 -19.37 45.02
C PHE A 108 13.12 -18.66 44.89
N SER A 109 14.22 -19.41 45.06
CA SER A 109 15.59 -18.88 45.07
C SER A 109 16.65 -19.93 44.68
N GLY A 110 17.89 -19.48 44.44
CA GLY A 110 19.05 -20.39 44.32
C GLY A 110 18.88 -21.50 43.27
N SER A 111 18.78 -22.76 43.72
CA SER A 111 18.67 -23.95 42.85
C SER A 111 17.24 -24.34 42.48
N ASP A 112 16.25 -23.58 42.91
CA ASP A 112 14.84 -23.87 42.68
C ASP A 112 14.47 -23.78 41.21
N ARG A 113 13.48 -24.58 40.80
CA ARG A 113 13.06 -24.68 39.40
C ARG A 113 11.56 -24.66 39.22
N ILE A 114 11.11 -23.88 38.24
CA ILE A 114 9.78 -23.95 37.65
C ILE A 114 9.86 -24.90 36.46
N TYR A 115 8.89 -25.79 36.32
CA TYR A 115 8.73 -26.70 35.19
C TYR A 115 7.38 -26.47 34.53
N PHE A 116 7.37 -26.33 33.20
CA PHE A 116 6.15 -26.23 32.42
C PHE A 116 6.27 -27.02 31.11
N TYR A 117 5.14 -27.40 30.54
CA TYR A 117 5.10 -28.04 29.23
C TYR A 117 5.00 -26.96 28.15
N GLY A 118 6.02 -26.88 27.30
CA GLY A 118 6.00 -26.08 26.08
C GLY A 118 5.56 -26.94 24.91
N GLU A 119 4.47 -26.57 24.25
CA GLU A 119 4.05 -27.19 22.99
C GLU A 119 4.74 -26.50 21.80
N SER A 120 5.23 -27.29 20.83
CA SER A 120 5.84 -26.77 19.61
C SER A 120 4.79 -26.09 18.73
N PRO A 121 5.12 -25.02 17.98
CA PRO A 121 4.26 -24.47 16.93
C PRO A 121 4.05 -25.43 15.75
N LYS A 122 4.80 -26.55 15.72
CA LYS A 122 4.67 -27.66 14.77
C LYS A 122 4.11 -28.89 15.50
N LYS A 123 2.91 -29.35 15.15
CA LYS A 123 2.22 -30.39 15.92
C LYS A 123 1.62 -31.49 15.07
N TRP A 124 1.54 -32.67 15.69
CA TRP A 124 0.78 -33.80 15.17
C TRP A 124 -0.64 -33.80 15.74
N GLN A 125 -1.62 -33.95 14.87
CA GLN A 125 -3.03 -34.10 15.21
C GLN A 125 -3.55 -35.43 14.69
N TYR A 126 -4.30 -36.16 15.50
CA TYR A 126 -4.91 -37.40 15.05
C TYR A 126 -6.23 -37.10 14.33
N ASN A 127 -6.33 -37.53 13.07
CA ASN A 127 -7.52 -37.42 12.25
C ASN A 127 -8.31 -38.74 12.30
N VAL A 128 -9.52 -38.67 12.86
CA VAL A 128 -10.40 -39.83 13.03
C VAL A 128 -10.96 -40.37 11.71
N ASP A 129 -11.10 -39.52 10.69
CA ASP A 129 -11.63 -39.93 9.38
C ASP A 129 -10.57 -40.68 8.57
N SER A 130 -9.29 -40.27 8.70
CA SER A 130 -8.16 -40.90 8.01
C SER A 130 -7.46 -42.00 8.83
N ASP A 131 -7.93 -42.24 10.06
CA ASP A 131 -7.35 -43.14 11.06
C ASP A 131 -5.80 -43.00 11.12
N GLY A 132 -5.34 -41.78 11.41
CA GLY A 132 -3.91 -41.50 11.43
C GLY A 132 -3.53 -40.08 11.85
N TYR A 133 -2.23 -39.87 12.08
CA TYR A 133 -1.70 -38.57 12.46
C TYR A 133 -1.39 -37.70 11.23
N GLU A 134 -1.75 -36.43 11.32
CA GLU A 134 -1.50 -35.38 10.35
C GLU A 134 -0.63 -34.29 10.98
N PHE A 135 0.34 -33.80 10.24
CA PHE A 135 1.25 -32.77 10.70
C PHE A 135 0.73 -31.39 10.31
N VAL A 136 0.71 -30.47 11.26
CA VAL A 136 0.26 -29.09 11.10
C VAL A 136 1.37 -28.17 11.60
N LYS A 137 1.82 -27.25 10.76
CA LYS A 137 2.82 -26.22 11.11
C LYS A 137 2.17 -24.84 11.24
N ASN A 138 2.69 -24.03 12.15
CA ASN A 138 2.45 -22.59 12.13
C ASN A 138 3.25 -21.95 10.97
N ILE A 139 2.55 -21.27 10.07
CA ILE A 139 3.15 -20.62 8.89
C ILE A 139 3.78 -19.26 9.23
N TYR A 140 3.39 -18.64 10.35
CA TYR A 140 3.82 -17.30 10.73
C TYR A 140 5.03 -17.27 11.68
N SER A 141 5.24 -18.34 12.46
CA SER A 141 6.32 -18.41 13.46
C SER A 141 6.85 -19.83 13.63
N ASP A 142 8.15 -19.95 13.91
CA ASP A 142 8.80 -21.20 14.36
C ASP A 142 8.92 -21.28 15.89
N GLU A 143 8.38 -20.29 16.60
CA GLU A 143 8.38 -20.20 18.05
C GLU A 143 6.95 -20.02 18.61
N GLN A 144 6.69 -20.67 19.74
CA GLN A 144 5.52 -20.42 20.59
C GLN A 144 5.96 -19.61 21.80
N ILE A 145 5.21 -18.55 22.12
CA ILE A 145 5.50 -17.64 23.22
C ILE A 145 4.58 -17.90 24.42
N TYR A 146 5.15 -17.77 25.62
CA TYR A 146 4.47 -17.80 26.92
C TYR A 146 4.86 -16.57 27.75
N PHE A 147 4.00 -16.20 28.69
CA PHE A 147 4.16 -15.04 29.58
C PHE A 147 4.42 -15.51 31.01
N VAL A 148 5.55 -15.13 31.57
CA VAL A 148 5.95 -15.42 32.95
C VAL A 148 5.58 -14.22 33.83
N THR A 149 5.05 -14.49 35.01
CA THR A 149 4.74 -13.46 36.03
C THR A 149 5.26 -13.86 37.41
N THR A 150 5.60 -12.84 38.20
CA THR A 150 5.98 -12.96 39.62
C THR A 150 4.98 -12.27 40.56
N THR A 151 3.84 -11.78 40.04
CA THR A 151 2.84 -11.04 40.81
C THR A 151 1.45 -11.65 40.78
N GLU A 152 1.02 -12.21 39.65
CA GLU A 152 -0.38 -12.63 39.47
C GLU A 152 -0.65 -14.09 39.88
N GLY A 153 0.39 -14.86 40.21
CA GLY A 153 0.26 -16.28 40.51
C GLY A 153 -0.07 -17.12 39.27
N GLY A 154 -0.32 -18.41 39.44
CA GLY A 154 -0.68 -19.29 38.34
C GLY A 154 -1.15 -20.66 38.83
N GLU A 155 -1.53 -21.52 37.88
CA GLU A 155 -2.05 -22.84 38.21
C GLU A 155 -0.94 -23.85 38.52
N ARG A 156 -1.24 -24.85 39.35
CA ARG A 156 -0.28 -25.89 39.75
C ARG A 156 -0.67 -27.24 39.16
N ILE A 157 0.32 -28.02 38.72
CA ILE A 157 0.10 -29.37 38.19
C ILE A 157 -0.55 -30.26 39.24
N GLN A 158 -1.68 -30.86 38.86
CA GLN A 158 -2.43 -31.79 39.70
C GLN A 158 -2.02 -33.23 39.43
N ASN A 159 -2.23 -34.12 40.40
CA ASN A 159 -2.04 -35.56 40.19
C ASN A 159 -3.17 -36.13 39.32
N SER A 160 -2.85 -36.99 38.37
CA SER A 160 -3.85 -37.75 37.62
C SER A 160 -4.64 -38.68 38.56
N PRO A 161 -5.92 -38.99 38.27
CA PRO A 161 -6.71 -39.92 39.07
C PRO A 161 -6.05 -41.29 39.20
N GLN A 162 -6.16 -41.93 40.38
CA GLN A 162 -5.66 -43.30 40.55
C GLN A 162 -6.46 -44.29 39.70
N LEU A 163 -5.74 -45.24 39.09
CA LEU A 163 -6.31 -46.24 38.19
C LEU A 163 -6.68 -47.50 38.97
N THR A 164 -7.91 -47.99 38.77
CA THR A 164 -8.42 -49.23 39.37
C THR A 164 -8.87 -50.22 38.29
N GLY A 165 -8.46 -51.49 38.35
CA GLY A 165 -8.93 -52.56 37.45
C GLY A 165 -7.82 -53.46 36.89
N SER A 166 -8.23 -54.49 36.12
CA SER A 166 -7.33 -55.39 35.39
C SER A 166 -6.63 -54.66 34.24
N SER A 167 -5.31 -54.85 34.11
CA SER A 167 -4.47 -54.10 33.19
C SER A 167 -4.16 -54.84 31.88
N LEU A 168 -4.33 -54.17 30.75
CA LEU A 168 -3.70 -54.58 29.48
C LEU A 168 -2.28 -54.02 29.44
N VAL A 169 -1.29 -54.84 29.11
CA VAL A 169 0.10 -54.39 29.03
C VAL A 169 0.41 -53.88 27.62
N ILE A 170 0.86 -52.63 27.50
CA ILE A 170 1.42 -52.07 26.26
C ILE A 170 2.92 -51.87 26.40
N ASN A 171 3.65 -52.05 25.30
CA ASN A 171 5.10 -51.88 25.21
C ASN A 171 5.55 -51.05 23.98
N ARG A 172 4.60 -50.41 23.29
CA ARG A 172 4.84 -49.64 22.06
C ARG A 172 4.03 -48.35 22.06
N TYR A 173 4.49 -47.38 21.27
CA TYR A 173 3.82 -46.09 21.01
C TYR A 173 3.86 -45.75 19.52
N SER A 174 3.10 -44.72 19.12
CA SER A 174 3.20 -44.14 17.79
C SER A 174 4.40 -43.18 17.72
N HIS A 175 5.48 -43.63 17.08
CA HIS A 175 6.60 -42.79 16.70
C HIS A 175 6.20 -41.94 15.49
N LEU A 176 6.35 -40.63 15.63
CA LEU A 176 5.99 -39.64 14.62
C LEU A 176 7.23 -38.81 14.30
N ALA A 177 7.58 -38.71 13.02
CA ALA A 177 8.71 -37.92 12.55
C ALA A 177 8.31 -37.10 11.32
N HIS A 178 8.76 -35.86 11.27
CA HIS A 178 8.50 -34.91 10.18
C HIS A 178 9.83 -34.28 9.75
N TYR A 179 10.01 -34.14 8.45
CA TYR A 179 11.15 -33.44 7.86
C TYR A 179 10.67 -32.47 6.79
N GLU A 180 11.03 -31.20 6.95
CA GLU A 180 10.75 -30.06 6.05
C GLU A 180 11.68 -28.90 6.45
N ILE A 181 12.24 -28.17 5.48
CA ILE A 181 13.19 -27.06 5.74
C ILE A 181 12.60 -25.69 5.38
N ASP A 182 11.67 -25.61 4.41
CA ASP A 182 11.08 -24.34 3.92
C ASP A 182 12.13 -23.31 3.41
N ASN A 183 13.04 -23.70 2.53
CA ASN A 183 14.10 -22.82 2.03
C ASN A 183 13.68 -21.88 0.90
N GLN A 184 12.80 -22.32 -0.01
CA GLN A 184 12.50 -21.59 -1.25
C GLN A 184 11.00 -21.47 -1.51
N ASN A 185 10.53 -20.24 -1.73
CA ASN A 185 9.28 -19.97 -2.45
C ASN A 185 9.60 -19.81 -3.95
N LEU A 186 8.91 -20.56 -4.83
CA LEU A 186 9.33 -20.67 -6.23
C LEU A 186 9.00 -19.46 -7.11
N VAL A 187 8.01 -18.63 -6.72
CA VAL A 187 7.53 -17.50 -7.53
C VAL A 187 7.43 -16.18 -6.74
N GLY A 188 7.83 -16.19 -5.47
CA GLY A 188 7.68 -15.05 -4.56
C GLY A 188 6.21 -14.72 -4.25
N SER A 189 5.37 -15.74 -4.07
CA SER A 189 3.94 -15.56 -3.80
C SER A 189 3.33 -16.80 -3.14
N GLY A 190 2.27 -16.61 -2.36
CA GLY A 190 1.59 -17.69 -1.64
C GLY A 190 2.41 -18.23 -0.47
N ARG A 191 1.80 -19.12 0.32
CA ARG A 191 2.35 -19.57 1.60
C ARG A 191 3.20 -20.85 1.56
N GLN A 192 3.41 -21.47 0.39
CA GLN A 192 4.21 -22.70 0.29
C GLN A 192 5.70 -22.42 0.08
N TRP A 193 6.50 -23.14 0.84
CA TRP A 193 7.96 -23.12 0.78
C TRP A 193 8.46 -24.56 0.61
N PHE A 194 9.63 -24.73 0.01
CA PHE A 194 10.19 -26.04 -0.31
C PHE A 194 11.64 -26.15 0.15
N GLY A 195 12.05 -27.36 0.49
CA GLY A 195 13.41 -27.68 0.94
C GLY A 195 14.37 -27.90 -0.22
N GLU A 196 14.98 -29.08 -0.24
CA GLU A 196 16.13 -29.39 -1.06
C GLU A 196 15.83 -29.41 -2.55
N LEU A 197 16.67 -28.73 -3.33
CA LEU A 197 16.69 -28.76 -4.79
C LEU A 197 17.43 -30.01 -5.29
N PHE A 198 16.82 -30.70 -6.26
CA PHE A 198 17.34 -31.84 -7.01
C PHE A 198 17.58 -31.43 -8.46
N ASP A 199 18.78 -30.91 -8.72
CA ASP A 199 19.26 -30.50 -10.05
C ASP A 199 20.63 -31.15 -10.35
N PHE A 200 21.72 -30.69 -9.74
CA PHE A 200 23.05 -31.28 -9.79
C PHE A 200 23.19 -32.40 -8.76
N THR A 201 22.68 -32.19 -7.54
CA THR A 201 22.60 -33.23 -6.51
C THR A 201 21.29 -33.98 -6.64
N LEU A 202 21.34 -35.11 -7.34
CA LEU A 202 20.15 -35.92 -7.63
C LEU A 202 19.76 -36.89 -6.51
N SER A 203 20.59 -37.08 -5.49
CA SER A 203 20.26 -37.95 -4.35
C SER A 203 20.55 -37.29 -3.02
N ARG A 204 19.63 -37.49 -2.06
CA ARG A 204 19.68 -36.96 -0.69
C ARG A 204 19.36 -38.10 0.29
N ASN A 205 20.03 -38.12 1.44
CA ASN A 205 19.68 -39.00 2.57
C ASN A 205 19.11 -38.14 3.69
N ILE A 206 17.94 -38.51 4.18
CA ILE A 206 17.19 -37.76 5.19
C ILE A 206 17.07 -38.61 6.46
N ASP A 207 17.64 -38.11 7.56
CA ASP A 207 17.48 -38.72 8.88
C ASP A 207 16.12 -38.33 9.49
N LEU A 208 15.26 -39.33 9.69
CA LEU A 208 13.95 -39.20 10.33
C LEU A 208 13.91 -39.86 11.71
N GLY A 209 15.05 -40.20 12.29
CA GLY A 209 15.14 -40.87 13.59
C GLY A 209 14.58 -42.30 13.58
N LEU A 210 14.63 -42.98 12.43
CA LEU A 210 14.07 -44.33 12.27
C LEU A 210 14.86 -45.42 13.01
N ASP A 211 15.98 -45.07 13.66
CA ASP A 211 16.64 -45.90 14.66
C ASP A 211 15.76 -46.14 15.92
N ALA A 212 14.62 -45.45 16.02
CA ALA A 212 13.54 -45.75 16.96
C ALA A 212 12.77 -47.04 16.63
N LEU A 213 12.85 -47.54 15.39
CA LEU A 213 12.09 -48.69 14.91
C LEU A 213 12.88 -50.00 15.07
N ASP A 214 12.16 -51.10 15.26
CA ASP A 214 12.68 -52.46 15.45
C ASP A 214 12.16 -53.44 14.38
N SER A 215 12.46 -54.73 14.55
CA SER A 215 12.06 -55.80 13.62
C SER A 215 10.56 -56.12 13.62
N LEU A 216 9.79 -55.53 14.54
CA LEU A 216 8.33 -55.68 14.62
C LEU A 216 7.60 -54.44 14.10
N SER A 217 8.34 -53.38 13.79
CA SER A 217 7.77 -52.10 13.39
C SER A 217 7.23 -52.14 11.96
N SER A 218 6.20 -51.33 11.73
CA SER A 218 5.68 -50.95 10.43
C SER A 218 5.59 -49.43 10.36
N ALA A 219 5.91 -48.85 9.21
CA ALA A 219 5.95 -47.40 9.02
C ALA A 219 5.04 -46.98 7.86
N LYS A 220 4.21 -45.97 8.10
CA LYS A 220 3.42 -45.25 7.10
C LYS A 220 4.16 -43.98 6.73
N PHE A 221 4.67 -43.93 5.51
CA PHE A 221 5.30 -42.77 4.91
C PHE A 221 4.28 -41.94 4.14
N ARG A 222 4.34 -40.62 4.29
CA ARG A 222 3.66 -39.64 3.46
C ARG A 222 4.70 -38.65 2.96
N VAL A 223 4.90 -38.61 1.64
CA VAL A 223 5.93 -37.75 1.02
C VAL A 223 5.26 -36.85 -0.01
N ARG A 224 5.59 -35.57 0.03
CA ARG A 224 5.22 -34.61 -1.02
C ARG A 224 6.50 -34.00 -1.58
N ALA A 225 6.52 -33.84 -2.88
CA ALA A 225 7.55 -33.09 -3.59
C ALA A 225 6.92 -32.43 -4.82
N ILE A 226 7.65 -31.51 -5.42
CA ILE A 226 7.26 -30.86 -6.66
C ILE A 226 8.38 -30.95 -7.68
N ALA A 227 8.05 -30.88 -8.97
CA ALA A 227 9.06 -30.81 -10.02
C ALA A 227 8.65 -29.87 -11.16
N ARG A 228 9.66 -29.24 -11.75
CA ARG A 228 9.53 -28.49 -13.01
C ARG A 228 10.11 -29.36 -14.12
N SER A 229 9.25 -29.78 -15.04
CA SER A 229 9.62 -30.53 -16.23
C SER A 229 8.69 -30.18 -17.38
N THR A 230 9.22 -29.97 -18.58
CA THR A 230 8.42 -29.79 -19.81
C THR A 230 7.94 -31.13 -20.41
N ILE A 231 8.41 -32.25 -19.86
CA ILE A 231 8.06 -33.61 -20.27
C ILE A 231 7.53 -34.36 -19.05
N ALA A 232 6.36 -34.99 -19.19
CA ALA A 232 5.76 -35.76 -18.11
C ALA A 232 6.54 -37.07 -17.89
N GLY A 233 6.66 -37.49 -16.63
CA GLY A 233 7.23 -38.80 -16.27
C GLY A 233 8.54 -38.77 -15.49
N THR A 234 9.12 -37.60 -15.20
CA THR A 234 10.25 -37.50 -14.26
C THR A 234 9.82 -38.01 -12.89
N LYS A 235 10.77 -38.55 -12.12
CA LYS A 235 10.44 -39.39 -10.96
C LYS A 235 11.36 -39.17 -9.78
N LEU A 236 10.81 -39.11 -8.57
CA LEU A 236 11.58 -39.16 -7.33
C LEU A 236 11.39 -40.55 -6.69
N ASP A 237 12.41 -41.39 -6.77
CA ASP A 237 12.44 -42.72 -6.14
C ASP A 237 12.78 -42.59 -4.66
N ILE A 238 12.09 -43.39 -3.84
CA ILE A 238 12.16 -43.30 -2.38
C ILE A 238 12.42 -44.69 -1.79
N SER A 239 13.41 -44.75 -0.90
CA SER A 239 13.80 -45.97 -0.20
C SER A 239 14.25 -45.70 1.22
N SER A 240 14.23 -46.75 2.04
CA SER A 240 14.84 -46.76 3.38
C SER A 240 15.85 -47.92 3.47
N GLY A 241 16.45 -48.14 4.63
CA GLY A 241 17.23 -49.35 4.91
C GLY A 241 16.45 -50.65 4.74
N GLN A 242 15.12 -50.60 4.63
CA GLN A 242 14.24 -51.75 4.37
C GLN A 242 13.94 -51.97 2.87
N GLY A 243 14.55 -51.17 1.97
CA GLY A 243 14.35 -51.21 0.52
C GLY A 243 13.47 -50.07 -0.01
N SER A 244 13.20 -50.10 -1.32
CA SER A 244 12.29 -49.12 -1.96
C SER A 244 10.84 -49.37 -1.55
N PHE A 245 10.10 -48.30 -1.25
CA PHE A 245 8.69 -48.37 -0.87
C PHE A 245 7.77 -47.53 -1.76
N GLY A 246 8.33 -46.82 -2.75
CA GLY A 246 7.53 -46.11 -3.73
C GLY A 246 8.30 -44.98 -4.41
N SER A 247 7.53 -44.17 -5.14
CA SER A 247 8.08 -43.07 -5.91
C SER A 247 7.01 -42.05 -6.29
N LEU A 248 7.44 -40.80 -6.46
CA LEU A 248 6.63 -39.71 -6.97
C LEU A 248 6.87 -39.56 -8.47
N THR A 249 5.81 -39.53 -9.28
CA THR A 249 5.90 -39.20 -10.71
C THR A 249 5.28 -37.83 -10.96
N PHE A 250 5.96 -36.98 -11.73
CA PHE A 250 5.55 -35.59 -11.97
C PHE A 250 4.98 -35.39 -13.38
N GLY A 251 3.96 -34.54 -13.46
CA GLY A 251 3.38 -34.08 -14.72
C GLY A 251 4.27 -33.04 -15.42
N ALA A 252 3.96 -32.78 -16.69
CA ALA A 252 4.59 -31.68 -17.43
C ALA A 252 3.97 -30.33 -17.02
N VAL A 253 4.78 -29.27 -17.02
CA VAL A 253 4.32 -27.88 -16.90
C VAL A 253 4.54 -27.12 -18.22
N SER A 254 3.68 -26.14 -18.48
CA SER A 254 3.77 -25.26 -19.66
C SER A 254 4.82 -24.16 -19.44
N SER A 255 5.39 -23.65 -20.53
CA SER A 255 6.26 -22.47 -20.53
C SER A 255 5.49 -21.13 -20.60
N SER A 256 4.16 -21.15 -20.59
CA SER A 256 3.32 -19.94 -20.62
C SER A 256 3.31 -19.19 -19.28
N SER A 257 3.28 -17.86 -19.32
CA SER A 257 3.32 -16.97 -18.14
C SER A 257 2.21 -17.22 -17.10
N GLY A 258 1.02 -17.66 -17.52
CA GLY A 258 -0.09 -17.96 -16.60
C GLY A 258 -0.11 -19.38 -16.00
N ALA A 259 0.79 -20.27 -16.44
CA ALA A 259 0.80 -21.65 -15.98
C ALA A 259 1.49 -21.81 -14.61
N ASP A 260 1.19 -22.91 -13.92
CA ASP A 260 1.92 -23.27 -12.71
C ASP A 260 3.39 -23.58 -13.03
N TYR A 261 4.30 -23.01 -12.24
CA TYR A 261 5.74 -23.12 -12.40
C TYR A 261 6.27 -24.54 -12.19
N ALA A 262 5.59 -25.33 -11.35
CA ALA A 262 5.93 -26.70 -10.99
C ALA A 262 4.67 -27.55 -10.79
N ALA A 263 4.80 -28.86 -10.99
CA ALA A 263 3.75 -29.84 -10.73
C ALA A 263 4.03 -30.56 -9.41
N SER A 264 3.00 -30.74 -8.58
CA SER A 264 3.11 -31.49 -7.33
C SER A 264 2.80 -32.97 -7.49
N SER A 265 3.46 -33.80 -6.70
CA SER A 265 3.16 -35.22 -6.58
C SER A 265 3.17 -35.62 -5.11
N PHE A 266 2.36 -36.62 -4.75
CA PHE A 266 2.23 -37.11 -3.38
C PHE A 266 2.25 -38.64 -3.35
N LEU A 267 2.89 -39.20 -2.33
CA LEU A 267 2.98 -40.63 -2.06
C LEU A 267 2.52 -40.90 -0.63
N GLN A 268 1.63 -41.88 -0.47
CA GLN A 268 1.40 -42.55 0.80
C GLN A 268 1.74 -44.03 0.64
N ALA A 269 2.67 -44.53 1.45
CA ALA A 269 3.15 -45.91 1.38
C ALA A 269 3.30 -46.52 2.77
N ASN A 270 2.99 -47.80 2.91
CA ASN A 270 3.31 -48.56 4.11
C ASN A 270 4.52 -49.45 3.82
N GLN A 271 5.48 -49.47 4.73
CA GLN A 271 6.63 -50.35 4.70
C GLN A 271 6.65 -51.19 5.98
N SER A 272 6.84 -52.49 5.84
CA SER A 272 7.09 -53.40 6.96
C SER A 272 8.58 -53.70 7.05
N TYR A 273 9.04 -54.11 8.23
CA TYR A 273 10.39 -54.61 8.41
C TYR A 273 10.72 -55.74 7.41
N SER A 274 11.93 -55.71 6.87
CA SER A 274 12.48 -56.71 5.97
C SER A 274 13.81 -57.27 6.50
N SER A 275 14.85 -56.43 6.64
CA SER A 275 16.16 -56.82 7.18
C SER A 275 17.00 -55.61 7.57
N GLY A 276 18.02 -55.82 8.41
CA GLY A 276 18.95 -54.75 8.80
C GLY A 276 18.32 -53.67 9.71
N ASN A 277 18.92 -52.48 9.72
CA ASN A 277 18.39 -51.30 10.42
C ASN A 277 17.52 -50.45 9.48
N TRP A 278 16.55 -49.71 10.01
CA TRP A 278 15.69 -48.84 9.21
C TRP A 278 16.45 -47.68 8.53
N GLY A 279 17.45 -47.11 9.19
CA GLY A 279 18.38 -46.11 8.62
C GLY A 279 17.70 -44.84 8.10
N ASP A 280 18.43 -44.08 7.28
CA ASP A 280 17.94 -42.86 6.63
C ASP A 280 16.99 -43.20 5.47
N VAL A 281 16.14 -42.23 5.12
CA VAL A 281 15.35 -42.27 3.88
C VAL A 281 16.18 -41.69 2.74
N ASN A 282 16.45 -42.51 1.73
CA ASN A 282 17.12 -42.07 0.50
C ASN A 282 16.08 -41.62 -0.54
N LEU A 283 16.30 -40.42 -1.06
CA LEU A 283 15.59 -39.84 -2.20
C LEU A 283 16.54 -39.82 -3.41
N SER A 284 16.06 -40.23 -4.58
CA SER A 284 16.82 -40.20 -5.84
C SER A 284 15.94 -39.70 -6.99
N PHE A 285 16.32 -38.57 -7.61
CA PHE A 285 15.57 -37.96 -8.69
C PHE A 285 16.03 -38.47 -10.06
N ASP A 286 15.20 -39.29 -10.71
CA ASP A 286 15.36 -39.72 -12.09
C ASP A 286 14.75 -38.68 -13.05
N ARG A 287 15.66 -37.99 -13.74
CA ARG A 287 15.36 -37.04 -14.81
C ARG A 287 15.91 -37.47 -16.16
N SER A 288 16.15 -38.76 -16.38
CA SER A 288 16.70 -39.30 -17.64
C SER A 288 15.90 -38.90 -18.88
N ILE A 289 14.56 -38.77 -18.73
CA ILE A 289 13.67 -38.36 -19.81
C ILE A 289 13.67 -36.85 -20.07
N ASN A 290 14.17 -36.03 -19.14
CA ASN A 290 14.32 -34.58 -19.29
C ASN A 290 15.48 -34.08 -18.43
N SER A 291 16.67 -33.97 -19.01
CA SER A 291 17.89 -33.57 -18.31
C SER A 291 17.85 -32.15 -17.72
N SER A 292 16.93 -31.30 -18.17
CA SER A 292 16.73 -29.94 -17.63
C SER A 292 15.77 -29.90 -16.43
N ALA A 293 15.11 -31.01 -16.11
CA ALA A 293 14.15 -31.04 -15.01
C ALA A 293 14.83 -30.86 -13.66
N SER A 294 14.09 -30.24 -12.75
CA SER A 294 14.47 -30.00 -11.35
C SER A 294 13.32 -30.37 -10.43
N ALA A 295 13.61 -30.86 -9.24
CA ALA A 295 12.61 -31.15 -8.22
C ALA A 295 12.96 -30.50 -6.88
N TRP A 296 11.96 -30.31 -6.02
CA TRP A 296 12.10 -29.80 -4.68
C TRP A 296 11.33 -30.67 -3.70
N LEU A 297 11.94 -31.01 -2.56
CA LEU A 297 11.25 -31.69 -1.47
C LEU A 297 10.31 -30.71 -0.77
N ASP A 298 9.08 -31.13 -0.50
CA ASP A 298 8.17 -30.40 0.40
C ASP A 298 8.35 -30.97 1.81
N TYR A 299 7.84 -32.19 2.05
CA TYR A 299 8.02 -32.85 3.33
C TYR A 299 8.11 -34.38 3.22
N ILE A 300 8.68 -34.99 4.27
CA ILE A 300 8.52 -36.42 4.60
C ILE A 300 7.89 -36.55 5.99
N ASN A 301 6.77 -37.25 6.06
CA ASN A 301 6.06 -37.58 7.27
C ASN A 301 6.11 -39.10 7.51
N VAL A 302 6.43 -39.51 8.73
CA VAL A 302 6.45 -40.91 9.16
C VAL A 302 5.57 -41.10 10.38
N SER A 303 4.68 -42.08 10.32
CA SER A 303 3.95 -42.62 11.47
C SER A 303 4.22 -44.10 11.56
N ALA A 304 4.84 -44.55 12.65
CA ALA A 304 5.24 -45.94 12.84
C ALA A 304 4.97 -46.40 14.27
N ASP A 305 4.77 -47.71 14.46
CA ASP A 305 4.79 -48.29 15.79
C ASP A 305 6.24 -48.52 16.25
N SER A 306 6.56 -48.14 17.49
CA SER A 306 7.94 -48.19 18.02
C SER A 306 7.95 -48.74 19.45
N PRO A 307 8.95 -49.55 19.85
CA PRO A 307 9.12 -49.97 21.23
C PRO A 307 9.48 -48.80 22.14
N PHE A 308 9.10 -48.86 23.42
CA PHE A 308 9.50 -47.83 24.38
C PHE A 308 11.03 -47.77 24.57
N ARG A 309 11.65 -46.71 24.04
CA ARG A 309 13.07 -46.40 24.19
C ARG A 309 13.22 -44.95 24.62
N TRP A 310 13.72 -44.74 25.84
CA TRP A 310 13.99 -43.41 26.35
C TRP A 310 15.41 -43.00 25.98
N ARG A 311 15.55 -41.83 25.37
CA ARG A 311 16.82 -41.28 24.87
C ARG A 311 17.48 -40.30 25.86
N GLN A 312 17.14 -40.41 27.15
CA GLN A 312 17.68 -39.55 28.22
C GLN A 312 17.38 -38.04 28.03
N MET A 313 16.28 -37.74 27.34
CA MET A 313 15.77 -36.39 27.10
C MET A 313 14.25 -36.35 27.36
N SER A 314 13.66 -35.16 27.44
CA SER A 314 12.20 -35.03 27.41
C SER A 314 11.65 -35.66 26.12
N MET A 315 10.71 -36.59 26.21
CA MET A 315 10.10 -37.27 25.06
C MET A 315 8.58 -37.33 25.19
N VAL A 316 7.87 -37.09 24.08
CA VAL A 316 6.42 -37.28 23.98
C VAL A 316 6.13 -38.62 23.30
N TRP A 317 5.31 -39.44 23.94
CA TRP A 317 4.78 -40.67 23.36
C TRP A 317 3.31 -40.49 23.02
N ASN A 318 2.98 -40.72 21.76
CA ASN A 318 1.65 -40.58 21.21
C ASN A 318 0.94 -41.93 21.20
N PHE A 319 -0.34 -41.91 21.58
CA PHE A 319 -1.20 -43.09 21.52
C PHE A 319 -2.50 -42.74 20.79
N PRO A 320 -2.91 -43.54 19.78
CA PRO A 320 -4.17 -43.31 19.09
C PRO A 320 -5.38 -43.55 20.02
N PRO A 321 -6.57 -43.02 19.71
CA PRO A 321 -7.78 -43.33 20.45
C PRO A 321 -8.03 -44.84 20.45
N GLN A 322 -8.14 -45.44 21.64
CA GLN A 322 -8.45 -46.85 21.80
C GLN A 322 -9.33 -47.07 23.02
N ASP A 323 -10.52 -47.65 22.81
CA ASP A 323 -11.41 -48.03 23.91
C ASP A 323 -10.93 -49.37 24.49
N THR A 324 -9.93 -49.27 25.36
CA THR A 324 -9.41 -50.39 26.13
C THR A 324 -9.65 -50.09 27.61
N GLY A 325 -9.60 -51.10 28.50
CA GLY A 325 -9.69 -50.88 29.94
C GLY A 325 -8.54 -50.03 30.51
N VAL A 326 -8.18 -50.20 31.79
CA VAL A 326 -6.92 -49.61 32.29
C VAL A 326 -5.76 -50.22 31.50
N VAL A 327 -5.03 -49.40 30.76
CA VAL A 327 -3.81 -49.84 30.08
C VAL A 327 -2.63 -49.52 30.98
N GLN A 328 -1.90 -50.56 31.41
CA GLN A 328 -0.63 -50.33 32.10
C GLN A 328 0.45 -50.31 31.03
N ALA A 329 0.93 -49.10 30.71
CA ALA A 329 2.22 -48.98 30.07
C ALA A 329 3.26 -49.48 31.08
N ASN A 330 3.76 -50.71 30.89
CA ASN A 330 4.76 -51.24 31.81
C ASN A 330 6.12 -50.63 31.46
N LEU A 331 6.35 -49.42 31.96
CA LEU A 331 7.55 -48.66 31.62
C LEU A 331 8.82 -49.21 32.27
N SER A 332 8.74 -50.30 33.04
CA SER A 332 9.93 -51.08 33.41
C SER A 332 10.65 -51.67 32.19
N TRP A 333 10.01 -51.68 31.02
CA TRP A 333 10.58 -52.15 29.75
C TRP A 333 11.14 -51.04 28.87
N VAL A 334 11.15 -49.79 29.37
CA VAL A 334 11.80 -48.68 28.70
C VAL A 334 13.29 -48.93 28.64
N SER A 335 13.78 -49.26 27.46
CA SER A 335 15.23 -49.32 27.21
C SER A 335 15.83 -47.91 27.30
N GLY A 336 17.05 -47.78 27.84
CA GLY A 336 17.71 -46.50 28.09
C GLY A 336 17.75 -46.06 29.57
N GLY A 337 17.03 -46.76 30.46
CA GLY A 337 17.17 -46.65 31.92
C GLY A 337 16.58 -45.37 32.52
N LEU A 338 15.25 -45.28 32.63
CA LEU A 338 14.59 -44.21 33.37
C LEU A 338 14.75 -44.44 34.89
N ALA A 339 15.54 -43.61 35.56
CA ALA A 339 15.78 -43.76 37.01
C ALA A 339 14.52 -43.46 37.86
N ALA A 340 14.54 -43.85 39.14
CA ALA A 340 13.44 -43.70 40.10
C ALA A 340 12.85 -42.28 40.20
N ASN A 341 13.64 -41.26 39.91
CA ASN A 341 13.28 -39.84 39.96
C ASN A 341 12.70 -39.29 38.64
N GLY A 342 12.50 -40.14 37.62
CA GLY A 342 11.81 -39.77 36.39
C GLY A 342 10.38 -39.30 36.67
N LYS A 343 9.96 -38.25 35.96
CA LYS A 343 8.62 -37.68 36.04
C LYS A 343 7.87 -37.99 34.76
N ILE A 344 6.57 -38.25 34.91
CA ILE A 344 5.67 -38.59 33.81
C ILE A 344 4.43 -37.73 33.90
N TRP A 345 4.14 -36.98 32.84
CA TRP A 345 2.97 -36.12 32.75
C TRP A 345 2.06 -36.57 31.61
N ASN A 346 0.75 -36.57 31.85
CA ASN A 346 -0.22 -36.57 30.76
C ASN A 346 -0.33 -35.14 30.25
N VAL A 347 0.13 -34.93 29.02
CA VAL A 347 0.16 -33.62 28.33
C VAL A 347 -0.86 -33.56 27.18
N THR A 348 -1.87 -34.44 27.21
CA THR A 348 -2.95 -34.45 26.21
C THR A 348 -3.69 -33.11 26.17
N ASN A 349 -3.91 -32.48 27.34
CA ASN A 349 -4.24 -31.07 27.43
C ASN A 349 -2.94 -30.29 27.73
N PRO A 350 -2.44 -29.47 26.79
CA PRO A 350 -1.17 -28.77 26.94
C PRO A 350 -1.22 -27.65 28.00
N ILE A 351 -2.40 -27.07 28.28
CA ILE A 351 -2.56 -25.98 29.27
C ILE A 351 -2.69 -26.53 30.69
N SER A 352 -3.29 -27.71 30.84
CA SER A 352 -3.50 -28.36 32.14
C SER A 352 -2.89 -29.77 32.22
N PRO A 353 -1.56 -29.92 32.07
CA PRO A 353 -0.91 -31.21 32.24
C PRO A 353 -1.14 -31.78 33.65
N THR A 354 -1.23 -33.11 33.75
CA THR A 354 -1.38 -33.81 35.04
C THR A 354 -0.24 -34.76 35.29
N LYS A 355 0.19 -34.87 36.55
CA LYS A 355 1.28 -35.73 36.98
C LYS A 355 0.79 -37.17 37.19
N ILE A 356 1.37 -38.11 36.46
CA ILE A 356 1.09 -39.55 36.63
C ILE A 356 2.00 -40.10 37.72
N GLN A 357 1.39 -40.66 38.76
CA GLN A 357 2.11 -41.28 39.88
C GLN A 357 2.47 -42.74 39.57
N PRO A 358 3.59 -43.25 40.09
CA PRO A 358 3.90 -44.68 40.00
C PRO A 358 2.86 -45.54 40.71
N LEU A 359 2.50 -46.67 40.11
CA LEU A 359 1.64 -47.71 40.68
C LEU A 359 2.38 -48.61 41.69
N SER A 360 3.67 -48.88 41.46
CA SER A 360 4.51 -49.72 42.34
C SER A 360 6.00 -49.49 42.08
N PHE A 361 6.85 -49.73 43.08
CA PHE A 361 8.32 -49.68 42.97
C PHE A 361 8.94 -51.08 43.03
N PHE A 362 10.09 -51.28 42.37
CA PHE A 362 10.88 -52.52 42.38
C PHE A 362 12.25 -52.34 43.06
N SER A 363 12.81 -53.45 43.55
CA SER A 363 14.21 -53.52 43.99
C SER A 363 15.14 -53.12 42.84
N GLY A 364 15.94 -52.05 43.03
CA GLY A 364 16.80 -51.47 41.99
C GLY A 364 16.35 -50.09 41.47
N GLY A 365 15.24 -49.53 41.99
CA GLY A 365 14.82 -48.15 41.70
C GLY A 365 13.89 -47.99 40.49
N ASN A 366 13.42 -49.07 39.86
CA ASN A 366 12.44 -49.00 38.77
C ASN A 366 11.01 -48.86 39.31
N ALA A 367 10.13 -48.14 38.60
CA ALA A 367 8.72 -48.01 38.94
C ALA A 367 7.80 -48.52 37.81
N LYS A 368 6.55 -48.87 38.13
CA LYS A 368 5.48 -49.09 37.14
C LYS A 368 4.59 -47.87 37.10
N TRP A 369 4.12 -47.49 35.92
CA TRP A 369 3.13 -46.43 35.75
C TRP A 369 1.92 -46.98 35.00
N GLY A 370 0.76 -46.34 35.13
CA GLY A 370 -0.46 -46.73 34.45
C GLY A 370 -1.09 -45.54 33.75
N ILE A 371 -1.72 -45.79 32.60
CA ILE A 371 -2.33 -44.75 31.77
C ILE A 371 -3.69 -45.25 31.30
N LYS A 372 -4.76 -44.53 31.61
CA LYS A 372 -6.06 -44.89 31.05
C LYS A 372 -6.11 -44.41 29.59
N MET A 373 -6.09 -45.36 28.66
CA MET A 373 -6.39 -45.07 27.26
C MET A 373 -7.87 -44.76 27.11
N ARG A 374 -8.19 -43.76 26.29
CA ARG A 374 -9.57 -43.38 26.01
C ARG A 374 -9.87 -43.67 24.54
N GLY A 375 -11.07 -44.19 24.28
CA GLY A 375 -11.54 -44.46 22.92
C GLY A 375 -11.94 -43.21 22.14
N ASP A 376 -12.11 -42.08 22.82
CA ASP A 376 -12.61 -40.83 22.25
C ASP A 376 -11.49 -39.83 21.87
N THR A 377 -10.29 -39.93 22.44
CA THR A 377 -9.19 -39.00 22.18
C THR A 377 -7.85 -39.70 22.06
N SER A 378 -6.98 -39.19 21.17
CA SER A 378 -5.55 -39.51 21.21
C SER A 378 -4.96 -38.98 22.54
N GLN A 379 -3.98 -39.70 23.08
CA GLN A 379 -3.31 -39.36 24.33
C GLN A 379 -1.83 -39.04 24.08
N LYS A 380 -1.34 -37.97 24.70
CA LYS A 380 0.08 -37.57 24.70
C LYS A 380 0.66 -37.73 26.10
N ILE A 381 1.72 -38.53 26.23
CA ILE A 381 2.37 -38.79 27.50
C ILE A 381 3.82 -38.34 27.41
N LEU A 382 4.20 -37.43 28.29
CA LEU A 382 5.56 -36.90 28.33
C LEU A 382 6.35 -37.55 29.46
N ILE A 383 7.60 -37.89 29.18
CA ILE A 383 8.55 -38.44 30.16
C ILE A 383 9.84 -37.63 30.16
N PHE A 384 10.32 -37.30 31.36
CA PHE A 384 11.56 -36.54 31.54
C PHE A 384 12.19 -36.80 32.91
N GLN A 385 13.43 -36.35 33.08
CA GLN A 385 14.06 -36.16 34.39
C GLN A 385 14.33 -34.67 34.64
N PRO A 386 14.37 -34.20 35.90
CA PRO A 386 14.63 -32.80 36.24
C PRO A 386 15.86 -32.16 35.58
N GLY A 387 16.90 -32.94 35.28
CA GLY A 387 18.12 -32.48 34.60
C GLY A 387 18.11 -32.64 33.06
N SER A 388 17.03 -33.13 32.46
CA SER A 388 16.91 -33.39 31.01
C SER A 388 15.84 -32.50 30.35
N THR A 389 15.61 -31.30 30.90
CA THR A 389 14.63 -30.32 30.42
C THR A 389 15.28 -29.32 29.46
N GLY A 390 14.48 -28.72 28.59
CA GLY A 390 14.91 -27.58 27.78
C GLY A 390 15.00 -26.30 28.62
N THR A 391 15.74 -25.32 28.11
CA THR A 391 15.72 -23.94 28.60
C THR A 391 14.99 -23.09 27.56
N PRO A 392 13.95 -22.33 27.94
CA PRO A 392 13.25 -21.51 26.97
C PRO A 392 14.11 -20.30 26.60
N ILE A 393 13.84 -19.70 25.44
CA ILE A 393 14.49 -18.45 25.03
C ILE A 393 13.92 -17.33 25.90
N LEU A 394 14.78 -16.61 26.62
CA LEU A 394 14.38 -15.47 27.44
C LEU A 394 14.30 -14.22 26.56
N ILE A 395 13.12 -13.61 26.44
CA ILE A 395 12.91 -12.45 25.55
C ILE A 395 13.05 -11.15 26.34
N GLY A 396 12.20 -10.95 27.36
CA GLY A 396 12.24 -9.73 28.17
C GLY A 396 10.88 -9.29 28.72
N PRO A 397 10.85 -8.17 29.48
CA PRO A 397 9.66 -7.68 30.15
C PRO A 397 8.61 -7.16 29.16
N VAL A 398 7.34 -7.21 29.57
CA VAL A 398 6.19 -6.71 28.81
C VAL A 398 5.47 -5.63 29.63
N PRO A 399 5.31 -4.41 29.10
CA PRO A 399 4.50 -3.38 29.74
C PRO A 399 3.03 -3.81 29.83
N ASN A 400 2.34 -3.34 30.87
CA ASN A 400 0.92 -3.60 31.02
C ASN A 400 0.11 -2.99 29.86
N GLN A 401 -0.91 -3.72 29.42
CA GLN A 401 -1.74 -3.40 28.25
C GLN A 401 -3.14 -4.00 28.41
N ASN A 402 -4.13 -3.38 27.78
CA ASN A 402 -5.52 -3.81 27.88
C ASN A 402 -6.34 -3.43 26.64
N LEU A 403 -6.05 -4.05 25.50
CA LEU A 403 -6.83 -3.90 24.27
C LEU A 403 -8.22 -4.55 24.41
N HIS A 404 -8.38 -5.60 25.23
CA HIS A 404 -9.70 -6.13 25.56
C HIS A 404 -10.65 -5.08 26.19
N GLY A 405 -10.09 -4.17 26.98
CA GLY A 405 -10.82 -3.07 27.61
C GLY A 405 -11.22 -1.93 26.67
N LEU A 406 -10.64 -1.88 25.46
CA LEU A 406 -10.93 -0.82 24.48
C LEU A 406 -12.38 -0.91 23.99
N SER A 407 -12.97 0.25 23.69
CA SER A 407 -14.32 0.41 23.12
C SER A 407 -14.40 1.74 22.39
N SER A 408 -15.40 1.91 21.51
CA SER A 408 -15.71 3.19 20.87
C SER A 408 -14.56 3.75 20.01
N VAL A 409 -14.08 2.96 19.05
CA VAL A 409 -13.03 3.34 18.09
C VAL A 409 -13.49 2.97 16.69
N ASP A 410 -13.54 3.96 15.79
CA ASP A 410 -14.07 3.80 14.43
C ASP A 410 -12.95 3.64 13.41
N TYR A 411 -11.77 4.18 13.71
CA TYR A 411 -10.61 4.12 12.84
C TYR A 411 -9.38 3.60 13.58
N ILE A 412 -8.91 2.42 13.18
CA ILE A 412 -7.78 1.75 13.79
C ILE A 412 -6.59 1.80 12.83
N LEU A 413 -5.47 2.34 13.30
CA LEU A 413 -4.20 2.30 12.60
C LEU A 413 -3.31 1.26 13.31
N VAL A 414 -2.92 0.20 12.60
CA VAL A 414 -1.99 -0.81 13.13
C VAL A 414 -0.61 -0.51 12.58
N SER A 415 0.40 -0.43 13.44
CA SER A 415 1.78 -0.06 13.08
C SER A 415 2.81 -0.81 13.93
N PRO A 416 4.03 -1.09 13.46
CA PRO A 416 5.12 -1.50 14.34
C PRO A 416 5.63 -0.32 15.17
N GLU A 417 6.26 -0.60 16.32
CA GLU A 417 6.73 0.39 17.31
C GLU A 417 7.56 1.53 16.68
N HIS A 418 8.52 1.22 15.79
CA HIS A 418 9.42 2.22 15.21
C HIS A 418 8.75 3.18 14.20
N LEU A 419 7.52 2.88 13.75
CA LEU A 419 6.71 3.74 12.89
C LEU A 419 5.55 4.42 13.64
N MET A 420 5.35 4.08 14.91
CA MET A 420 4.26 4.63 15.75
C MET A 420 4.21 6.16 15.83
N PRO A 421 5.33 6.93 15.86
CA PRO A 421 5.24 8.39 15.91
C PRO A 421 4.41 8.99 14.77
N GLU A 422 4.58 8.47 13.56
CA GLU A 422 3.90 8.96 12.36
C GLU A 422 2.47 8.42 12.25
N ALA A 423 2.25 7.15 12.65
CA ALA A 423 0.89 6.60 12.76
C ALA A 423 0.04 7.37 13.78
N GLN A 424 0.62 7.74 14.92
CA GLN A 424 -0.04 8.54 15.96
C GLN A 424 -0.33 9.96 15.46
N ARG A 425 0.60 10.59 14.73
CA ARG A 425 0.40 11.91 14.10
C ARG A 425 -0.78 11.89 13.12
N LEU A 426 -0.92 10.83 12.32
CA LEU A 426 -2.05 10.66 11.41
C LEU A 426 -3.37 10.43 12.17
N ALA A 427 -3.36 9.61 13.23
CA ALA A 427 -4.54 9.42 14.08
C ALA A 427 -5.00 10.73 14.73
N GLU A 428 -4.08 11.54 15.24
CA GLU A 428 -4.35 12.86 15.81
C GLU A 428 -4.93 13.83 14.78
N PHE A 429 -4.41 13.81 13.55
CA PHE A 429 -4.97 14.57 12.45
C PHE A 429 -6.46 14.25 12.24
N HIS A 430 -6.84 12.97 12.13
CA HIS A 430 -8.24 12.57 11.96
C HIS A 430 -9.13 12.92 13.16
N ASN A 431 -8.62 12.74 14.39
CA ASN A 431 -9.32 13.15 15.60
C ASN A 431 -9.57 14.67 15.64
N SER A 432 -8.61 15.49 15.17
CA SER A 432 -8.73 16.95 15.14
C SER A 432 -9.82 17.46 14.19
N GLN A 433 -10.18 16.68 13.17
CA GLN A 433 -11.27 17.01 12.24
C GLN A 433 -12.67 16.73 12.84
N GLY A 434 -12.73 16.03 13.99
CA GLY A 434 -13.97 15.78 14.73
C GLY A 434 -14.92 14.75 14.11
N GLN A 435 -14.46 13.98 13.12
CA GLN A 435 -15.32 13.05 12.37
C GLN A 435 -15.11 11.57 12.73
N LEU A 436 -13.95 11.22 13.28
CA LEU A 436 -13.57 9.83 13.56
C LEU A 436 -12.92 9.74 14.94
N ARG A 437 -13.16 8.63 15.64
CA ARG A 437 -12.39 8.21 16.81
C ARG A 437 -11.24 7.35 16.33
N ALA A 438 -10.10 7.97 16.04
CA ALA A 438 -8.92 7.33 15.47
C ALA A 438 -7.90 6.94 16.54
N MET A 439 -7.34 5.73 16.46
CA MET A 439 -6.34 5.22 17.39
C MET A 439 -5.23 4.45 16.68
N ALA A 440 -3.97 4.82 16.93
CA ALA A 440 -2.81 4.05 16.52
C ALA A 440 -2.43 3.00 17.57
N ILE A 441 -2.19 1.77 17.12
CA ILE A 441 -1.92 0.61 17.97
C ILE A 441 -0.69 -0.12 17.46
N ASP A 442 0.25 -0.38 18.37
CA ASP A 442 1.39 -1.23 18.10
C ASP A 442 0.93 -2.68 17.87
N VAL A 443 1.27 -3.23 16.71
CA VAL A 443 0.92 -4.60 16.30
C VAL A 443 1.37 -5.65 17.31
N GLN A 444 2.49 -5.43 18.02
CA GLN A 444 2.97 -6.37 19.03
C GLN A 444 2.02 -6.46 20.23
N LYS A 445 1.31 -5.38 20.59
CA LYS A 445 0.31 -5.40 21.66
C LYS A 445 -0.89 -6.26 21.29
N ILE A 446 -1.32 -6.19 20.02
CA ILE A 446 -2.35 -7.07 19.47
C ILE A 446 -1.90 -8.52 19.57
N TYR A 447 -0.68 -8.84 19.14
CA TYR A 447 -0.18 -10.21 19.24
C TYR A 447 -0.12 -10.71 20.69
N ASN A 448 0.32 -9.86 21.62
CA ASN A 448 0.42 -10.26 23.04
C ASN A 448 -0.92 -10.72 23.61
N GLU A 449 -2.02 -10.00 23.34
CA GLU A 449 -3.35 -10.33 23.89
C GLU A 449 -4.09 -11.38 23.02
N PHE A 450 -3.97 -11.34 21.70
CA PHE A 450 -4.80 -12.13 20.78
C PHE A 450 -4.12 -13.34 20.15
N SER A 451 -2.80 -13.53 20.29
CA SER A 451 -2.05 -14.71 19.78
C SER A 451 -0.95 -15.20 20.74
N SER A 452 -0.97 -14.76 21.99
CA SER A 452 0.08 -15.08 22.97
C SER A 452 1.46 -14.61 22.52
N GLY A 453 1.54 -13.44 21.92
CA GLY A 453 2.77 -12.76 21.50
C GLY A 453 3.31 -13.21 20.15
N VAL A 454 2.74 -14.26 19.55
CA VAL A 454 3.17 -14.82 18.26
C VAL A 454 2.60 -14.01 17.10
N GLN A 455 3.41 -13.65 16.11
CA GLN A 455 2.89 -13.04 14.88
C GLN A 455 1.84 -13.94 14.23
N ASP A 456 0.62 -13.46 14.04
CA ASP A 456 -0.45 -14.17 13.32
C ASP A 456 -1.48 -13.14 12.83
N ILE A 457 -1.81 -13.16 11.54
CA ILE A 457 -2.78 -12.21 10.95
C ILE A 457 -4.18 -12.36 11.55
N THR A 458 -4.53 -13.55 12.02
CA THR A 458 -5.82 -13.80 12.65
C THR A 458 -5.92 -13.07 13.99
N ALA A 459 -4.80 -12.77 14.67
CA ALA A 459 -4.80 -11.98 15.90
C ALA A 459 -5.31 -10.56 15.66
N ILE A 460 -4.87 -9.95 14.55
CA ILE A 460 -5.33 -8.61 14.12
C ILE A 460 -6.83 -8.66 13.82
N LYS A 461 -7.27 -9.69 13.09
CA LYS A 461 -8.71 -9.87 12.81
C LYS A 461 -9.51 -10.12 14.07
N ASP A 462 -9.04 -10.96 14.98
CA ASP A 462 -9.73 -11.30 16.23
C ASP A 462 -9.84 -10.08 17.15
N PHE A 463 -8.84 -9.19 17.16
CA PHE A 463 -8.92 -7.88 17.81
C PHE A 463 -10.02 -6.98 17.21
N LEU A 464 -10.06 -6.85 15.87
CA LEU A 464 -11.11 -6.08 15.19
C LEU A 464 -12.50 -6.65 15.45
N ARG A 465 -12.63 -7.98 15.43
CA ARG A 465 -13.88 -8.69 15.75
C ARG A 465 -14.29 -8.53 17.21
N HIS A 466 -13.32 -8.49 18.13
CA HIS A 466 -13.59 -8.19 19.54
C HIS A 466 -14.26 -6.82 19.68
N LEU A 467 -13.71 -5.79 19.05
CA LEU A 467 -14.31 -4.45 19.04
C LEU A 467 -15.67 -4.43 18.33
N TRP A 468 -15.78 -5.06 17.17
CA TRP A 468 -17.02 -5.18 16.39
C TRP A 468 -18.16 -5.80 17.20
N LYS A 469 -17.88 -6.89 17.92
CA LYS A 469 -18.88 -7.58 18.74
C LYS A 469 -19.15 -6.87 20.07
N LYS A 470 -18.23 -6.05 20.57
CA LYS A 470 -18.38 -5.30 21.82
C LYS A 470 -19.18 -4.02 21.62
N ALA A 471 -19.18 -3.45 20.42
CA ALA A 471 -19.96 -2.27 20.06
C ALA A 471 -21.45 -2.47 20.37
N THR A 472 -22.03 -1.55 21.15
CA THR A 472 -23.46 -1.58 21.52
C THR A 472 -24.36 -0.89 20.51
N ALA A 473 -23.78 -0.03 19.65
CA ALA A 473 -24.45 0.69 18.57
C ALA A 473 -23.66 0.49 17.26
N GLU A 474 -24.30 0.75 16.11
CA GLU A 474 -23.67 0.52 14.80
C GLU A 474 -22.55 1.53 14.55
N GLU A 475 -22.75 2.77 14.97
CA GLU A 475 -21.78 3.86 14.97
C GLU A 475 -20.59 3.64 15.92
N ASP A 476 -20.65 2.63 16.81
CA ASP A 476 -19.55 2.25 17.70
C ASP A 476 -18.67 1.12 17.15
N ARG A 477 -19.02 0.58 15.98
CA ARG A 477 -18.24 -0.46 15.31
C ARG A 477 -17.04 0.16 14.59
N PRO A 478 -15.89 -0.55 14.55
CA PRO A 478 -14.81 -0.17 13.65
C PRO A 478 -15.33 -0.06 12.21
N GLU A 479 -15.02 1.05 11.53
CA GLU A 479 -15.33 1.27 10.12
C GLU A 479 -14.06 1.21 9.27
N PHE A 480 -12.96 1.78 9.76
CA PHE A 480 -11.69 1.93 9.02
C PHE A 480 -10.55 1.15 9.68
N LEU A 481 -9.77 0.47 8.84
CA LEU A 481 -8.49 -0.14 9.20
C LEU A 481 -7.40 0.40 8.27
N LEU A 482 -6.35 0.99 8.85
CA LEU A 482 -5.12 1.32 8.14
C LEU A 482 -3.98 0.43 8.65
N LEU A 483 -3.38 -0.31 7.74
CA LEU A 483 -2.14 -1.06 7.98
C LEU A 483 -0.96 -0.15 7.64
N PHE A 484 -0.31 0.40 8.66
CA PHE A 484 0.78 1.37 8.53
C PHE A 484 2.13 0.66 8.63
N GLY A 485 2.54 0.06 7.52
CA GLY A 485 3.74 -0.76 7.40
C GLY A 485 3.67 -1.67 6.19
N ASP A 486 4.83 -1.97 5.63
CA ASP A 486 4.97 -2.86 4.48
C ASP A 486 4.67 -4.35 4.81
N ALA A 487 4.49 -5.18 3.78
CA ALA A 487 4.21 -6.61 3.91
C ALA A 487 5.23 -7.46 3.15
N SER A 488 5.15 -8.78 3.35
CA SER A 488 5.99 -9.74 2.65
C SER A 488 5.27 -11.09 2.52
N TYR A 489 5.57 -11.85 1.47
CA TYR A 489 5.21 -13.27 1.42
C TYR A 489 6.04 -14.13 2.39
N ASP A 490 7.10 -13.57 2.98
CA ASP A 490 7.99 -14.23 3.94
C ASP A 490 7.76 -13.76 5.38
N PHE A 491 6.88 -14.48 6.08
CA PHE A 491 6.53 -14.18 7.46
C PHE A 491 7.63 -14.48 8.48
N LYS A 492 8.61 -15.33 8.15
CA LYS A 492 9.60 -15.88 9.09
C LYS A 492 11.03 -15.40 8.82
N ASN A 493 11.19 -14.36 7.99
CA ASN A 493 12.48 -13.72 7.74
C ASN A 493 13.56 -14.68 7.19
N ARG A 494 13.17 -15.51 6.22
CA ARG A 494 14.02 -16.40 5.43
C ARG A 494 14.78 -15.66 4.32
N ILE A 495 14.24 -14.54 3.84
CA ILE A 495 14.82 -13.69 2.79
C ILE A 495 15.40 -12.43 3.42
N THR A 496 16.49 -11.91 2.86
CA THR A 496 17.13 -10.68 3.33
C THR A 496 17.41 -9.74 2.16
N PRO A 497 17.00 -8.45 2.22
CA PRO A 497 16.19 -7.85 3.29
C PRO A 497 14.77 -8.44 3.36
N ASN A 498 14.08 -8.22 4.48
CA ASN A 498 12.65 -8.51 4.61
C ASN A 498 11.91 -7.23 4.99
N THR A 499 10.70 -7.06 4.46
CA THR A 499 9.83 -5.89 4.62
C THR A 499 8.54 -6.24 5.39
N ASN A 500 8.48 -7.41 6.04
CA ASN A 500 7.30 -7.88 6.78
C ASN A 500 7.04 -7.07 8.08
N GLN A 501 6.64 -5.80 7.96
CA GLN A 501 6.28 -4.95 9.09
C GLN A 501 4.92 -5.37 9.66
N ILE A 502 3.94 -5.55 8.77
CA ILE A 502 2.60 -6.04 9.10
C ILE A 502 2.21 -7.08 8.04
N PRO A 503 2.08 -8.37 8.42
CA PRO A 503 1.85 -9.43 7.45
C PRO A 503 0.52 -9.27 6.70
N ILE A 504 0.51 -9.71 5.44
CA ILE A 504 -0.68 -9.78 4.58
C ILE A 504 -1.17 -11.23 4.47
N TYR A 505 -2.45 -11.46 4.18
CA TYR A 505 -2.92 -12.80 3.84
C TYR A 505 -2.24 -13.30 2.56
N GLN A 506 -1.74 -14.54 2.60
CA GLN A 506 -1.19 -15.25 1.43
C GLN A 506 -2.03 -16.50 1.14
N SER A 507 -2.43 -16.67 -0.12
CA SER A 507 -3.21 -17.85 -0.54
C SER A 507 -2.43 -19.17 -0.45
N GLU A 508 -3.12 -20.31 -0.36
CA GLU A 508 -2.49 -21.64 -0.45
C GLU A 508 -1.75 -21.90 -1.76
N LYS A 509 -2.34 -21.42 -2.86
CA LYS A 509 -1.74 -21.53 -4.18
C LYS A 509 -0.47 -20.70 -4.23
N SER A 510 0.64 -21.32 -4.65
CA SER A 510 1.99 -20.73 -4.59
C SER A 510 2.85 -21.04 -5.81
N PHE A 511 2.25 -21.52 -6.92
CA PHE A 511 2.99 -21.93 -8.13
C PHE A 511 2.85 -20.97 -9.30
N SER A 512 1.97 -19.99 -9.20
CA SER A 512 1.71 -19.04 -10.29
C SER A 512 1.28 -17.71 -9.71
N LEU A 513 1.79 -16.61 -10.27
CA LEU A 513 1.37 -15.25 -9.95
C LEU A 513 -0.10 -14.98 -10.31
N TYR A 514 -0.65 -15.80 -11.22
CA TYR A 514 -2.07 -15.75 -11.55
C TYR A 514 -2.93 -16.49 -10.51
N SER A 515 -2.58 -17.76 -10.22
CA SER A 515 -3.44 -18.60 -9.39
C SER A 515 -3.30 -18.31 -7.89
N SER A 516 -2.16 -17.74 -7.47
CA SER A 516 -1.93 -17.19 -6.12
C SER A 516 -2.49 -15.76 -5.98
N PHE A 517 -2.70 -15.34 -4.74
CA PHE A 517 -3.03 -13.95 -4.41
C PHE A 517 -2.63 -13.58 -2.98
N SER A 518 -2.48 -12.28 -2.75
CA SER A 518 -2.40 -11.67 -1.43
C SER A 518 -3.45 -10.59 -1.26
N THR A 519 -3.98 -10.43 -0.04
CA THR A 519 -5.09 -9.49 0.22
C THR A 519 -5.16 -9.03 1.67
N ASP A 520 -5.44 -7.74 1.89
CA ASP A 520 -5.77 -7.23 3.22
C ASP A 520 -7.26 -7.39 3.56
N ASP A 521 -8.11 -7.78 2.59
CA ASP A 521 -9.55 -8.01 2.79
C ASP A 521 -9.83 -9.01 3.91
N PHE A 522 -8.89 -9.94 4.16
CA PHE A 522 -8.98 -10.91 5.24
C PHE A 522 -9.31 -10.26 6.59
N PHE A 523 -8.74 -9.09 6.89
CA PHE A 523 -8.94 -8.39 8.16
C PHE A 523 -10.34 -7.77 8.31
N GLY A 524 -11.08 -7.59 7.21
CA GLY A 524 -12.38 -6.90 7.19
C GLY A 524 -13.60 -7.80 7.13
N PHE A 525 -13.43 -9.11 7.32
CA PHE A 525 -14.51 -10.10 7.36
C PHE A 525 -14.93 -10.38 8.81
N MET A 526 -16.02 -9.76 9.26
CA MET A 526 -16.43 -9.75 10.68
C MET A 526 -17.44 -10.86 11.03
N ASP A 527 -18.20 -11.36 10.05
CA ASP A 527 -19.31 -12.31 10.25
C ASP A 527 -18.82 -13.71 10.69
N ASP A 528 -19.64 -14.44 11.43
CA ASP A 528 -19.24 -15.72 12.04
C ASP A 528 -18.94 -16.83 11.01
N ASP A 529 -19.54 -16.79 9.82
CA ASP A 529 -19.37 -17.80 8.78
C ASP A 529 -18.24 -17.49 7.78
N GLU A 530 -17.38 -16.50 8.10
CA GLU A 530 -16.29 -16.01 7.24
C GLU A 530 -14.90 -16.52 7.64
N GLY A 531 -13.88 -16.17 6.83
CA GLY A 531 -12.50 -16.63 7.00
C GLY A 531 -12.11 -17.87 6.20
N ASN A 532 -12.97 -18.31 5.27
CA ASN A 532 -12.68 -19.40 4.33
C ASN A 532 -12.68 -18.93 2.86
N ASN A 533 -13.78 -19.13 2.13
CA ASN A 533 -13.98 -18.78 0.73
C ASN A 533 -14.14 -17.26 0.57
N LEU A 534 -13.04 -16.51 0.76
CA LEU A 534 -13.01 -15.04 0.81
C LEU A 534 -13.70 -14.39 -0.41
N ARG A 535 -13.59 -15.00 -1.60
CA ARG A 535 -14.23 -14.46 -2.82
C ARG A 535 -15.76 -14.38 -2.74
N ALA A 536 -16.40 -15.24 -1.94
CA ALA A 536 -17.85 -15.29 -1.81
C ALA A 536 -18.38 -14.38 -0.70
N LYS A 537 -17.49 -13.71 0.04
CA LYS A 537 -17.82 -12.88 1.19
C LYS A 537 -17.89 -11.40 0.83
N LYS A 538 -18.57 -10.63 1.69
CA LYS A 538 -18.70 -9.18 1.58
C LYS A 538 -17.78 -8.56 2.62
N LEU A 539 -17.13 -7.48 2.24
CA LEU A 539 -16.19 -6.78 3.12
C LEU A 539 -16.96 -5.80 4.01
N ASP A 540 -16.77 -5.89 5.32
CA ASP A 540 -17.42 -5.02 6.31
C ASP A 540 -16.62 -3.73 6.54
N LEU A 541 -15.30 -3.86 6.64
CA LEU A 541 -14.39 -2.75 6.94
C LEU A 541 -13.86 -2.06 5.68
N CYS A 542 -13.58 -0.76 5.80
CA CYS A 542 -12.83 0.03 4.83
C CYS A 542 -11.34 -0.10 5.13
N ILE A 543 -10.59 -0.79 4.27
CA ILE A 543 -9.18 -1.12 4.52
C ILE A 543 -8.27 -0.37 3.55
N GLY A 544 -7.18 0.19 4.09
CA GLY A 544 -6.06 0.72 3.32
C GLY A 544 -4.71 0.30 3.92
N ARG A 545 -3.65 0.34 3.11
CA ARG A 545 -2.28 0.07 3.54
C ARG A 545 -1.35 1.20 3.11
N ILE A 546 -0.47 1.63 4.00
CA ILE A 546 0.67 2.50 3.67
C ILE A 546 1.94 1.64 3.82
N PRO A 547 2.51 1.11 2.71
CA PRO A 547 3.65 0.20 2.74
C PRO A 547 4.97 0.97 2.93
N VAL A 548 5.23 1.39 4.17
CA VAL A 548 6.44 2.10 4.56
C VAL A 548 7.34 1.18 5.39
N ASN A 549 8.65 1.27 5.20
CA ASN A 549 9.66 0.48 5.90
C ASN A 549 10.52 1.32 6.86
N THR A 550 10.53 2.65 6.69
CA THR A 550 11.35 3.55 7.51
C THR A 550 10.55 4.73 8.05
N SER A 551 11.01 5.32 9.16
CA SER A 551 10.38 6.52 9.74
C SER A 551 10.39 7.72 8.78
N SER A 552 11.37 7.81 7.87
CA SER A 552 11.44 8.88 6.85
C SER A 552 10.36 8.72 5.79
N GLU A 553 10.18 7.50 5.27
CA GLU A 553 9.09 7.19 4.33
C GLU A 553 7.72 7.45 4.98
N ALA A 554 7.53 7.00 6.22
CA ALA A 554 6.32 7.25 7.00
C ALA A 554 6.03 8.75 7.13
N GLN A 555 7.05 9.54 7.49
CA GLN A 555 6.93 11.00 7.62
C GLN A 555 6.50 11.64 6.30
N ASN A 556 7.16 11.29 5.19
CA ASN A 556 6.87 11.87 3.88
C ASN A 556 5.43 11.58 3.43
N VAL A 557 4.93 10.35 3.64
CA VAL A 557 3.55 10.01 3.28
C VAL A 557 2.54 10.76 4.14
N VAL A 558 2.77 10.85 5.46
CA VAL A 558 1.87 11.58 6.35
C VAL A 558 1.89 13.08 6.05
N ASP A 559 3.05 13.68 5.77
CA ASP A 559 3.17 15.09 5.35
C ASP A 559 2.36 15.38 4.08
N LYS A 560 2.37 14.45 3.12
CA LYS A 560 1.53 14.54 1.91
C LYS A 560 0.04 14.48 2.22
N ILE A 561 -0.40 13.56 3.08
CA ILE A 561 -1.81 13.42 3.47
C ILE A 561 -2.31 14.71 4.14
N LEU A 562 -1.53 15.27 5.06
CA LEU A 562 -1.86 16.51 5.76
C LEU A 562 -1.88 17.71 4.78
N SER A 563 -0.94 17.77 3.84
CA SER A 563 -0.86 18.85 2.85
C SER A 563 -1.96 18.79 1.80
N TYR A 564 -2.37 17.59 1.40
CA TYR A 564 -3.55 17.34 0.55
C TYR A 564 -4.84 17.78 1.23
N SER A 565 -4.95 17.51 2.53
CA SER A 565 -6.13 17.86 3.33
C SER A 565 -6.16 19.33 3.76
N ASN A 566 -5.12 20.11 3.47
CA ASN A 566 -5.05 21.54 3.76
C ASN A 566 -5.52 22.36 2.55
N PRO A 567 -6.67 23.05 2.65
CA PRO A 567 -7.21 23.78 1.50
C PRO A 567 -6.37 24.97 1.03
N LYS A 568 -5.49 25.51 1.88
CA LYS A 568 -4.58 26.61 1.50
C LYS A 568 -3.51 26.16 0.50
N THR A 569 -3.14 24.88 0.53
CA THR A 569 -2.03 24.32 -0.24
C THR A 569 -2.48 23.41 -1.37
N SER A 570 -3.73 22.93 -1.35
CA SER A 570 -4.25 21.91 -2.28
C SER A 570 -5.45 22.38 -3.14
N ARG A 571 -5.72 23.70 -3.24
CA ARG A 571 -6.74 24.22 -4.17
C ARG A 571 -6.21 24.40 -5.60
N GLY A 572 -7.09 24.24 -6.58
CA GLY A 572 -6.84 24.56 -7.98
C GLY A 572 -7.74 23.75 -8.92
N VAL A 573 -7.72 24.13 -10.21
CA VAL A 573 -8.51 23.49 -11.29
C VAL A 573 -8.24 21.97 -11.38
N TRP A 574 -7.09 21.50 -10.94
CA TRP A 574 -6.75 20.08 -10.89
C TRP A 574 -7.81 19.23 -10.15
N ARG A 575 -8.49 19.81 -9.14
CA ARG A 575 -9.54 19.17 -8.31
C ARG A 575 -10.78 18.72 -9.07
N LYS A 576 -10.91 19.03 -10.36
CA LYS A 576 -12.01 18.60 -11.22
C LYS A 576 -11.56 17.86 -12.48
N LYS A 577 -10.25 17.63 -12.66
CA LYS A 577 -9.69 16.96 -13.86
C LYS A 577 -9.63 15.45 -13.67
N LEU A 578 -10.13 14.71 -14.65
CA LEU A 578 -10.09 13.26 -14.71
C LEU A 578 -9.32 12.84 -15.96
N LEU A 579 -8.28 12.04 -15.78
CA LEU A 579 -7.47 11.51 -16.87
C LEU A 579 -7.74 10.02 -17.05
N PHE A 580 -8.20 9.62 -18.23
CA PHE A 580 -8.33 8.23 -18.63
C PHE A 580 -7.24 7.87 -19.63
N VAL A 581 -6.45 6.85 -19.31
CA VAL A 581 -5.34 6.34 -20.12
C VAL A 581 -5.61 4.88 -20.47
N SER A 582 -5.34 4.46 -21.70
CA SER A 582 -5.42 3.05 -22.09
C SER A 582 -4.20 2.59 -22.86
N ASP A 583 -3.90 1.29 -22.78
CA ASP A 583 -3.01 0.61 -23.74
C ASP A 583 -3.50 0.68 -25.18
N ASP A 584 -2.59 0.33 -26.09
CA ASP A 584 -2.88 0.01 -27.48
C ASP A 584 -3.36 -1.42 -27.67
N VAL A 585 -3.61 -1.79 -28.92
CA VAL A 585 -4.21 -3.07 -29.32
C VAL A 585 -3.15 -3.89 -30.06
N ASP A 586 -2.44 -4.75 -29.33
CA ASP A 586 -1.44 -5.69 -29.87
C ASP A 586 -2.09 -6.97 -30.42
N ALA A 587 -3.31 -7.27 -29.97
CA ALA A 587 -4.10 -8.41 -30.43
C ALA A 587 -5.58 -8.05 -30.56
N GLY A 588 -6.29 -8.68 -31.50
CA GLY A 588 -7.67 -8.31 -31.82
C GLY A 588 -8.68 -8.35 -30.66
N TRP A 589 -8.41 -9.08 -29.57
CA TRP A 589 -9.26 -9.10 -28.37
C TRP A 589 -9.04 -7.89 -27.44
N GLU A 590 -7.89 -7.21 -27.56
CA GLU A 590 -7.45 -6.12 -26.67
C GLU A 590 -8.16 -4.79 -26.95
N ALA A 591 -9.01 -4.71 -27.98
CA ALA A 591 -9.89 -3.57 -28.22
C ALA A 591 -10.75 -3.18 -27.00
N VAL A 592 -10.97 -4.12 -26.07
CA VAL A 592 -11.66 -3.88 -24.79
C VAL A 592 -10.85 -2.98 -23.84
N LEU A 593 -9.52 -2.95 -23.94
CA LEU A 593 -8.64 -2.11 -23.12
C LEU A 593 -8.93 -0.62 -23.32
N THR A 594 -9.31 -0.21 -24.54
CA THR A 594 -9.75 1.16 -24.86
C THR A 594 -11.27 1.34 -24.72
N SER A 595 -12.06 0.38 -25.21
CA SER A 595 -13.53 0.55 -25.30
C SER A 595 -14.20 0.68 -23.92
N ILE A 596 -13.67 0.00 -22.90
CA ILE A 596 -14.23 0.00 -21.54
C ILE A 596 -13.96 1.32 -20.80
N PRO A 597 -12.70 1.81 -20.69
CA PRO A 597 -12.47 3.13 -20.10
C PRO A 597 -13.17 4.24 -20.88
N ASP A 598 -13.36 4.12 -22.20
CA ASP A 598 -14.13 5.10 -22.96
C ASP A 598 -15.61 5.17 -22.59
N ALA A 599 -16.26 4.01 -22.45
CA ALA A 599 -17.64 3.94 -21.98
C ALA A 599 -17.80 4.50 -20.56
N ILE A 600 -16.81 4.28 -19.68
CA ILE A 600 -16.79 4.86 -18.33
C ILE A 600 -16.62 6.39 -18.42
N ALA A 601 -15.64 6.86 -19.18
CA ALA A 601 -15.36 8.29 -19.37
C ALA A 601 -16.58 9.04 -19.92
N GLN A 602 -17.27 8.49 -20.92
CA GLN A 602 -18.49 9.05 -21.48
C GLN A 602 -19.63 9.13 -20.44
N ARG A 603 -19.81 8.07 -19.64
CA ARG A 603 -20.79 8.08 -18.57
C ARG A 603 -20.49 9.15 -17.51
N ILE A 604 -19.23 9.31 -17.14
CA ILE A 604 -18.81 10.33 -16.15
C ILE A 604 -19.02 11.74 -16.70
N ASP A 605 -18.62 12.03 -17.94
CA ASP A 605 -18.86 13.36 -18.55
C ASP A 605 -20.36 13.70 -18.65
N THR A 606 -21.22 12.68 -18.74
CA THR A 606 -22.69 12.84 -18.76
C THR A 606 -23.29 13.04 -17.37
N LEU A 607 -22.92 12.20 -16.40
CA LEU A 607 -23.53 12.19 -15.06
C LEU A 607 -22.95 13.27 -14.13
N TYR A 608 -21.68 13.62 -14.33
CA TYR A 608 -20.93 14.57 -13.51
C TYR A 608 -20.27 15.63 -14.42
N PRO A 609 -21.06 16.41 -15.20
CA PRO A 609 -20.53 17.31 -16.22
C PRO A 609 -19.69 18.45 -15.65
N PHE A 610 -19.77 18.72 -14.35
CA PHE A 610 -18.89 19.66 -13.65
C PHE A 610 -17.44 19.18 -13.59
N LEU A 611 -17.16 17.90 -13.86
CA LEU A 611 -15.83 17.34 -14.01
C LEU A 611 -15.33 17.48 -15.46
N ASP A 612 -14.02 17.61 -15.63
CA ASP A 612 -13.34 17.74 -16.92
C ASP A 612 -12.64 16.42 -17.26
N VAL A 613 -13.15 15.71 -18.25
CA VAL A 613 -12.64 14.41 -18.68
C VAL A 613 -11.66 14.58 -19.85
N ARG A 614 -10.42 14.10 -19.67
CA ARG A 614 -9.40 13.97 -20.73
C ARG A 614 -9.14 12.49 -21.00
N LYS A 615 -9.06 12.12 -22.27
CA LYS A 615 -8.74 10.75 -22.71
C LYS A 615 -7.38 10.77 -23.41
N MET A 616 -6.58 9.75 -23.13
CA MET A 616 -5.25 9.51 -23.72
C MET A 616 -5.13 8.01 -24.01
N TYR A 617 -5.60 7.59 -25.18
CA TYR A 617 -5.53 6.19 -25.58
C TYR A 617 -4.28 5.99 -26.43
N SER A 618 -3.38 5.06 -26.05
CA SER A 618 -2.09 4.90 -26.74
C SER A 618 -2.24 4.72 -28.25
N ASP A 619 -3.20 3.90 -28.69
CA ASP A 619 -3.42 3.66 -30.11
C ASP A 619 -4.00 4.88 -30.87
N SER A 620 -4.30 6.01 -30.23
CA SER A 620 -4.62 7.28 -30.92
C SER A 620 -3.41 8.19 -31.14
N TYR A 621 -2.23 7.78 -30.68
CA TYR A 621 -0.95 8.46 -30.91
C TYR A 621 -0.11 7.67 -31.94
N GLU A 622 0.82 8.34 -32.61
CA GLU A 622 1.73 7.67 -33.56
C GLU A 622 2.76 6.82 -32.82
N GLN A 623 2.78 5.51 -33.11
CA GLN A 623 3.78 4.59 -32.57
C GLN A 623 5.11 4.75 -33.30
N GLN A 624 6.21 4.79 -32.54
CA GLN A 624 7.57 4.79 -33.08
C GLN A 624 8.28 3.48 -32.76
N SER A 625 8.82 2.84 -33.79
CA SER A 625 9.53 1.56 -33.69
C SER A 625 11.03 1.74 -33.92
N SER A 626 11.83 1.24 -32.98
CA SER A 626 13.29 1.11 -33.08
C SER A 626 13.71 -0.36 -33.02
N SER A 627 15.01 -0.67 -33.16
CA SER A 627 15.48 -2.06 -33.17
C SER A 627 15.27 -2.75 -31.81
N GLY A 628 14.10 -3.37 -31.64
CA GLY A 628 13.72 -4.16 -30.46
C GLY A 628 12.80 -3.47 -29.45
N SER A 629 12.29 -2.25 -29.72
CA SER A 629 11.34 -1.57 -28.84
C SER A 629 10.33 -0.72 -29.63
N GLN A 630 9.08 -0.74 -29.20
CA GLN A 630 8.03 0.21 -29.57
C GLN A 630 7.92 1.29 -28.48
N SER A 631 7.46 2.47 -28.84
CA SER A 631 7.28 3.60 -27.94
C SER A 631 6.23 4.57 -28.48
N TYR A 632 5.57 5.31 -27.59
CA TYR A 632 4.73 6.46 -27.92
C TYR A 632 5.31 7.74 -27.28
N PRO A 633 6.31 8.40 -27.90
CA PRO A 633 7.00 9.53 -27.28
C PRO A 633 6.09 10.71 -26.95
N ASP A 634 5.16 11.04 -27.86
CA ASP A 634 4.24 12.17 -27.69
C ASP A 634 3.24 11.90 -26.56
N LEU A 635 2.65 10.69 -26.53
CA LEU A 635 1.80 10.27 -25.42
C LEU A 635 2.56 10.33 -24.09
N ARG A 636 3.79 9.81 -24.05
CA ARG A 636 4.59 9.78 -22.83
C ARG A 636 4.87 11.19 -22.31
N SER A 637 5.24 12.11 -23.19
CA SER A 637 5.44 13.52 -22.86
C SER A 637 4.16 14.16 -22.31
N ASP A 638 3.04 13.97 -23.02
CA ASP A 638 1.71 14.45 -22.62
C ASP A 638 1.28 13.89 -21.25
N LEU A 639 1.48 12.60 -21.02
CA LEU A 639 1.10 11.90 -19.80
C LEU A 639 1.87 12.45 -18.60
N ILE A 640 3.20 12.53 -18.70
CA ILE A 640 4.06 13.04 -17.62
C ILE A 640 3.67 14.48 -17.29
N GLN A 641 3.45 15.32 -18.30
CA GLN A 641 3.06 16.71 -18.09
C GLN A 641 1.68 16.82 -17.43
N ASN A 642 0.69 16.02 -17.86
CA ASN A 642 -0.64 16.05 -17.27
C ASN A 642 -0.65 15.58 -15.82
N ILE A 643 0.18 14.60 -15.46
CA ILE A 643 0.32 14.17 -14.07
C ILE A 643 0.96 15.29 -13.23
N ASN A 644 2.02 15.94 -13.73
CA ASN A 644 2.68 17.06 -13.04
C ASN A 644 1.79 18.30 -12.87
N ASP A 645 0.91 18.57 -13.84
CA ASP A 645 -0.10 19.63 -13.76
C ASP A 645 -1.21 19.34 -12.72
N GLY A 646 -1.36 18.07 -12.34
CA GLY A 646 -2.30 17.59 -11.32
C GLY A 646 -3.66 17.18 -11.88
N ASN A 647 -4.19 16.07 -11.36
CA ASN A 647 -5.54 15.57 -11.65
C ASN A 647 -6.24 15.17 -10.34
N LEU A 648 -7.57 15.17 -10.34
CA LEU A 648 -8.34 14.60 -9.24
C LEU A 648 -8.23 13.06 -9.27
N VAL A 649 -8.37 12.48 -10.46
CA VAL A 649 -8.26 11.04 -10.71
C VAL A 649 -7.42 10.80 -11.96
N THR A 650 -6.52 9.83 -11.88
CA THR A 650 -5.81 9.26 -13.04
C THR A 650 -6.12 7.78 -13.12
N ALA A 651 -6.79 7.36 -14.19
CA ALA A 651 -7.19 5.97 -14.39
C ALA A 651 -6.46 5.36 -15.60
N TYR A 652 -5.93 4.15 -15.42
CA TYR A 652 -5.23 3.41 -16.46
C TYR A 652 -5.81 2.00 -16.62
N VAL A 653 -6.01 1.57 -17.86
CA VAL A 653 -6.40 0.21 -18.22
C VAL A 653 -5.45 -0.31 -19.30
N GLY A 654 -4.72 -1.38 -19.01
CA GLY A 654 -3.76 -1.94 -19.96
C GLY A 654 -2.81 -2.96 -19.33
N HIS A 655 -1.79 -3.35 -20.09
CA HIS A 655 -0.69 -4.17 -19.60
C HIS A 655 0.20 -3.39 -18.64
N GLY A 656 1.10 -4.11 -17.96
CA GLY A 656 2.02 -3.49 -17.04
C GLY A 656 2.57 -4.49 -16.05
N GLY A 657 3.32 -3.96 -15.10
CA GLY A 657 4.02 -4.76 -14.11
C GLY A 657 4.57 -3.88 -12.99
N GLU A 658 5.42 -4.49 -12.17
CA GLU A 658 6.06 -3.81 -11.04
C GLU A 658 6.93 -2.61 -11.43
N VAL A 659 7.24 -2.42 -12.72
CA VAL A 659 8.15 -1.37 -13.23
C VAL A 659 7.48 -0.31 -14.10
N GLY A 660 6.20 -0.41 -14.42
CA GLY A 660 5.56 0.56 -15.33
C GLY A 660 4.24 0.12 -15.97
N TRP A 661 3.79 0.94 -16.92
CA TRP A 661 2.59 0.73 -17.77
C TRP A 661 3.00 0.49 -19.21
N SER A 662 2.25 -0.41 -19.87
CA SER A 662 2.42 -0.85 -21.26
C SER A 662 3.76 -1.51 -21.60
N SER A 663 3.85 -2.19 -22.74
CA SER A 663 5.13 -2.74 -23.25
C SER A 663 6.01 -1.65 -23.87
N GLU A 664 5.39 -0.55 -24.30
CA GLU A 664 5.94 0.64 -24.95
C GLU A 664 6.50 1.65 -23.93
N ASN A 665 6.40 1.34 -22.63
CA ASN A 665 6.93 2.12 -21.52
C ASN A 665 6.34 3.54 -21.42
N ILE A 666 5.01 3.68 -21.57
CA ILE A 666 4.33 4.97 -21.46
C ILE A 666 4.48 5.58 -20.05
N LEU A 667 4.59 4.75 -19.01
CA LEU A 667 4.98 5.14 -17.65
C LEU A 667 6.02 4.16 -17.11
N GLN A 668 7.11 4.66 -16.51
CA GLN A 668 8.20 3.87 -15.95
C GLN A 668 8.43 4.16 -14.46
N LEU A 669 9.08 3.23 -13.76
CA LEU A 669 9.42 3.33 -12.34
C LEU A 669 10.23 4.59 -12.00
N ASN A 670 11.10 5.07 -12.90
CA ASN A 670 11.84 6.30 -12.65
C ASN A 670 10.93 7.54 -12.69
N ASP A 671 9.87 7.53 -13.49
CA ASP A 671 8.91 8.65 -13.55
C ASP A 671 8.16 8.79 -12.23
N THR A 672 7.76 7.66 -11.65
CA THR A 672 6.99 7.65 -10.39
C THR A 672 7.76 8.26 -9.21
N LYS A 673 9.09 8.17 -9.25
CA LYS A 673 10.01 8.80 -8.29
C LYS A 673 10.23 10.30 -8.52
N ASN A 674 10.04 10.77 -9.74
CA ASN A 674 10.42 12.11 -10.18
C ASN A 674 9.22 13.03 -10.44
N PHE A 675 7.98 12.53 -10.34
CA PHE A 675 6.80 13.41 -10.39
C PHE A 675 6.89 14.54 -9.36
N SER A 676 6.48 15.72 -9.78
CA SER A 676 6.67 17.01 -9.09
C SER A 676 5.35 17.79 -8.95
N ASN A 677 4.22 17.09 -8.99
CA ASN A 677 2.87 17.67 -8.82
C ASN A 677 2.59 18.23 -7.41
N ALA A 678 3.56 18.19 -6.49
CA ALA A 678 3.46 18.76 -5.15
C ALA A 678 2.17 18.33 -4.44
N ASN A 679 1.31 19.28 -4.04
CA ASN A 679 0.06 19.01 -3.31
C ASN A 679 -1.14 18.69 -4.22
N ARG A 680 -0.93 18.56 -5.55
CA ARG A 680 -1.96 18.24 -6.54
C ARG A 680 -1.97 16.74 -6.82
N LEU A 681 -2.28 15.97 -5.79
CA LEU A 681 -2.07 14.52 -5.74
C LEU A 681 -3.32 13.75 -6.22
N PRO A 682 -3.32 13.12 -7.41
CA PRO A 682 -4.45 12.31 -7.89
C PRO A 682 -4.63 11.02 -7.09
N LEU A 683 -5.89 10.56 -7.05
CA LEU A 683 -6.19 9.15 -6.84
C LEU A 683 -5.85 8.38 -8.12
N PHE A 684 -4.94 7.41 -8.04
CA PHE A 684 -4.69 6.51 -9.16
C PHE A 684 -5.64 5.31 -9.11
N ILE A 685 -6.25 4.97 -10.24
CA ILE A 685 -7.05 3.75 -10.42
C ILE A 685 -6.41 2.94 -11.53
N THR A 686 -5.74 1.84 -11.19
CA THR A 686 -4.92 1.09 -12.14
C THR A 686 -5.41 -0.33 -12.32
N VAL A 687 -5.81 -0.63 -13.55
CA VAL A 687 -6.28 -1.94 -14.00
C VAL A 687 -5.20 -2.54 -14.89
N THR A 688 -4.19 -3.11 -14.25
CA THR A 688 -3.00 -3.69 -14.90
C THR A 688 -2.45 -4.83 -14.05
N CYS A 689 -1.41 -5.56 -14.47
CA CYS A 689 -0.85 -6.65 -13.65
C CYS A 689 0.16 -6.11 -12.63
N GLU A 690 0.03 -6.51 -11.36
CA GLU A 690 1.06 -6.41 -10.30
C GLU A 690 1.72 -5.03 -10.10
N PHE A 691 1.05 -3.93 -10.45
CA PHE A 691 1.62 -2.60 -10.37
C PHE A 691 1.89 -2.15 -8.93
N SER A 692 1.16 -2.72 -7.96
CA SER A 692 1.31 -2.50 -6.52
C SER A 692 1.62 -3.79 -5.76
N ARG A 693 2.65 -4.53 -6.19
CA ARG A 693 3.12 -5.78 -5.57
C ARG A 693 3.80 -5.55 -4.21
N LEU A 694 3.02 -5.11 -3.24
CA LEU A 694 3.41 -4.68 -1.89
C LEU A 694 3.95 -5.78 -0.95
N ASP A 695 4.18 -6.99 -1.45
CA ASP A 695 4.64 -8.12 -0.64
C ASP A 695 5.88 -8.82 -1.19
N ASP A 696 6.57 -8.20 -2.16
CA ASP A 696 7.89 -8.61 -2.61
C ASP A 696 8.98 -7.87 -1.79
N PRO A 697 9.61 -8.51 -0.79
CA PRO A 697 10.59 -7.84 0.05
C PRO A 697 11.88 -7.47 -0.69
N LEU A 698 12.09 -7.96 -1.92
CA LEU A 698 13.27 -7.68 -2.71
C LEU A 698 13.11 -6.46 -3.62
N ARG A 699 11.88 -5.95 -3.80
CA ARG A 699 11.58 -4.88 -4.76
C ARG A 699 10.38 -4.04 -4.32
N THR A 700 10.56 -2.72 -4.34
CA THR A 700 9.46 -1.75 -4.25
C THR A 700 8.92 -1.47 -5.65
N SER A 701 7.61 -1.63 -5.85
CA SER A 701 6.98 -1.47 -7.16
C SER A 701 6.83 0.00 -7.59
N ALA A 702 6.58 0.23 -8.88
CA ALA A 702 6.29 1.55 -9.42
C ALA A 702 5.05 2.18 -8.77
N GLY A 703 4.02 1.39 -8.48
CA GLY A 703 2.82 1.83 -7.76
C GLY A 703 3.09 2.21 -6.30
N GLU A 704 3.99 1.50 -5.61
CA GLU A 704 4.42 1.91 -4.27
C GLU A 704 5.24 3.20 -4.31
N HIS A 705 6.15 3.35 -5.28
CA HIS A 705 6.92 4.58 -5.46
C HIS A 705 6.04 5.81 -5.77
N LEU A 706 4.89 5.66 -6.44
CA LEU A 706 3.92 6.75 -6.59
C LEU A 706 3.41 7.27 -5.24
N LEU A 707 3.13 6.36 -4.29
CA LEU A 707 2.70 6.73 -2.96
C LEU A 707 3.87 7.24 -2.11
N LEU A 708 5.07 6.71 -2.28
CA LEU A 708 6.24 7.06 -1.46
C LEU A 708 6.98 8.33 -1.92
N ASN A 709 6.74 8.82 -3.14
CA ASN A 709 7.39 10.01 -3.67
C ASN A 709 7.13 11.24 -2.77
N PRO A 710 8.16 11.88 -2.18
CA PRO A 710 7.98 13.02 -1.27
C PRO A 710 7.59 14.33 -1.98
N ASN A 711 7.87 14.45 -3.28
CA ASN A 711 7.68 15.67 -4.06
C ASN A 711 6.39 15.67 -4.91
N GLY A 712 5.62 14.59 -4.86
CA GLY A 712 4.42 14.42 -5.68
C GLY A 712 3.94 12.97 -5.72
N GLY A 713 3.56 12.52 -6.91
CA GLY A 713 3.01 11.20 -7.16
C GLY A 713 1.51 11.15 -6.84
N ALA A 714 1.09 10.15 -6.06
CA ALA A 714 -0.31 9.89 -5.75
C ALA A 714 -0.67 10.24 -4.30
N ILE A 715 -1.94 10.55 -4.05
CA ILE A 715 -2.49 10.59 -2.68
C ILE A 715 -2.86 9.17 -2.20
N ALA A 716 -3.33 8.35 -3.14
CA ALA A 716 -3.69 6.96 -2.93
C ALA A 716 -3.76 6.23 -4.28
N LEU A 717 -3.73 4.90 -4.23
CA LEU A 717 -3.94 4.03 -5.38
C LEU A 717 -5.02 2.99 -5.06
N LEU A 718 -5.96 2.81 -5.98
CA LEU A 718 -6.80 1.62 -6.09
C LEU A 718 -6.21 0.76 -7.21
N SER A 719 -5.43 -0.25 -6.83
CA SER A 719 -4.51 -0.94 -7.74
C SER A 719 -4.46 -2.44 -7.50
N THR A 720 -3.94 -3.17 -8.49
CA THR A 720 -3.72 -4.61 -8.41
C THR A 720 -2.45 -4.98 -7.66
N THR A 721 -2.54 -6.02 -6.83
CA THR A 721 -1.40 -6.64 -6.12
C THR A 721 -0.85 -7.87 -6.86
N ARG A 722 -1.63 -8.44 -7.79
CA ARG A 722 -1.32 -9.64 -8.58
C ARG A 722 -1.88 -9.57 -10.00
N VAL A 723 -1.54 -10.56 -10.81
CA VAL A 723 -2.06 -10.75 -12.18
C VAL A 723 -3.59 -10.91 -12.16
N VAL A 724 -4.29 -10.14 -12.99
CA VAL A 724 -5.76 -10.15 -13.13
C VAL A 724 -6.17 -10.46 -14.58
N TYR A 725 -7.40 -10.94 -14.78
CA TYR A 725 -7.96 -11.09 -16.13
C TYR A 725 -8.73 -9.84 -16.53
N VAL A 726 -8.67 -9.50 -17.82
CA VAL A 726 -9.31 -8.30 -18.37
C VAL A 726 -10.78 -8.18 -17.99
N ASP A 727 -11.55 -9.28 -18.06
CA ASP A 727 -12.99 -9.28 -17.74
C ASP A 727 -13.27 -8.93 -16.26
N GLY A 728 -12.51 -9.55 -15.35
CA GLY A 728 -12.66 -9.35 -13.92
C GLY A 728 -12.22 -7.95 -13.50
N ALA A 729 -11.11 -7.49 -14.07
CA ALA A 729 -10.53 -6.19 -13.79
C ALA A 729 -11.39 -5.05 -14.36
N ALA A 730 -11.95 -5.20 -15.56
CA ALA A 730 -12.93 -4.28 -16.14
C ALA A 730 -14.22 -4.16 -15.31
N THR A 731 -14.75 -5.29 -14.83
CA THR A 731 -15.94 -5.29 -13.96
C THR A 731 -15.70 -4.51 -12.68
N LEU A 732 -14.52 -4.65 -12.08
CA LEU A 732 -14.16 -3.91 -10.87
C LEU A 732 -13.95 -2.42 -11.16
N ASN A 733 -13.32 -2.06 -12.28
CA ASN A 733 -13.15 -0.68 -12.70
C ASN A 733 -14.49 0.04 -12.89
N ASP A 734 -15.44 -0.60 -13.60
CA ASP A 734 -16.79 -0.08 -13.77
C ASP A 734 -17.49 0.10 -12.42
N SER A 735 -17.32 -0.86 -11.50
CA SER A 735 -17.89 -0.80 -10.15
C SER A 735 -17.33 0.37 -9.33
N ILE A 736 -16.03 0.66 -9.43
CA ILE A 736 -15.39 1.80 -8.76
C ILE A 736 -15.98 3.12 -9.28
N PHE A 737 -16.02 3.32 -10.60
CA PHE A 737 -16.51 4.59 -11.17
C PHE A 737 -18.02 4.80 -11.03
N ARG A 738 -18.81 3.75 -10.75
CA ARG A 738 -20.21 3.90 -10.37
C ARG A 738 -20.37 4.61 -9.02
N VAL A 739 -19.44 4.40 -8.11
CA VAL A 739 -19.56 4.88 -6.71
C VAL A 739 -18.59 6.01 -6.36
N ALA A 740 -17.54 6.24 -7.15
CA ALA A 740 -16.45 7.19 -6.86
C ALA A 740 -16.94 8.63 -6.59
N PHE A 741 -18.03 9.04 -7.25
CA PHE A 741 -18.61 10.38 -7.14
C PHE A 741 -20.03 10.36 -6.55
N GLU A 742 -20.46 9.24 -5.97
CA GLU A 742 -21.70 9.21 -5.19
C GLU A 742 -21.51 9.93 -3.85
N LYS A 743 -22.55 10.64 -3.41
CA LYS A 743 -22.60 11.23 -2.07
C LYS A 743 -23.42 10.34 -1.12
N GLU A 744 -22.94 10.21 0.11
CA GLU A 744 -23.61 9.59 1.24
C GLU A 744 -23.71 10.64 2.36
N ASP A 745 -24.91 10.90 2.86
CA ASP A 745 -25.20 11.98 3.81
C ASP A 745 -24.62 13.35 3.40
N GLY A 746 -24.74 13.68 2.11
CA GLY A 746 -24.29 14.95 1.55
C GLY A 746 -22.78 15.05 1.30
N ARG A 747 -21.99 14.01 1.59
CA ARG A 747 -20.52 13.98 1.40
C ARG A 747 -20.10 12.89 0.42
N PHE A 748 -19.06 13.13 -0.37
CA PHE A 748 -18.48 12.07 -1.19
C PHE A 748 -17.89 10.95 -0.32
N ARG A 749 -17.92 9.72 -0.84
CA ARG A 749 -17.35 8.54 -0.17
C ARG A 749 -15.83 8.68 0.01
N THR A 750 -15.31 8.11 1.09
CA THR A 750 -13.85 7.97 1.28
C THR A 750 -13.27 6.91 0.33
N PHE A 751 -11.96 6.89 0.15
CA PHE A 751 -11.28 5.89 -0.67
C PHE A 751 -11.59 4.45 -0.23
N GLY A 752 -11.61 4.20 1.09
CA GLY A 752 -11.98 2.91 1.64
C GLY A 752 -13.43 2.54 1.35
N GLN A 753 -14.37 3.49 1.48
CA GLN A 753 -15.79 3.28 1.18
C GLN A 753 -16.04 3.01 -0.31
N ILE A 754 -15.32 3.70 -1.20
CA ILE A 754 -15.34 3.46 -2.65
C ILE A 754 -14.93 2.02 -2.95
N LEU A 755 -13.77 1.59 -2.45
CA LEU A 755 -13.25 0.24 -2.73
C LEU A 755 -14.14 -0.85 -2.12
N ARG A 756 -14.56 -0.70 -0.85
CA ARG A 756 -15.46 -1.66 -0.18
C ARG A 756 -16.77 -1.82 -0.97
N SER A 757 -17.39 -0.71 -1.37
CA SER A 757 -18.63 -0.72 -2.14
C SER A 757 -18.45 -1.44 -3.48
N ALA A 758 -17.38 -1.11 -4.22
CA ALA A 758 -17.08 -1.72 -5.52
C ALA A 758 -16.80 -3.22 -5.42
N LYS A 759 -16.07 -3.67 -4.39
CA LYS A 759 -15.83 -5.11 -4.14
C LYS A 759 -17.10 -5.85 -3.75
N ASN A 760 -18.00 -5.20 -3.01
CA ASN A 760 -19.26 -5.79 -2.57
C ASN A 760 -20.33 -5.86 -3.66
N SER A 761 -20.19 -5.09 -4.76
CA SER A 761 -21.06 -5.16 -5.93
C SER A 761 -20.66 -6.23 -6.95
N THR A 762 -19.57 -6.96 -6.73
CA THR A 762 -19.07 -7.98 -7.66
C THR A 762 -18.73 -9.31 -6.99
N THR A 763 -18.79 -10.39 -7.78
CA THR A 763 -18.47 -11.76 -7.38
C THR A 763 -17.20 -12.31 -8.03
N THR A 764 -16.49 -11.48 -8.82
CA THR A 764 -15.21 -11.89 -9.42
C THR A 764 -14.18 -12.21 -8.34
N SER A 765 -13.36 -13.24 -8.55
CA SER A 765 -12.22 -13.53 -7.66
C SER A 765 -11.14 -12.46 -7.72
N ASP A 766 -11.07 -11.68 -8.81
CA ASP A 766 -10.05 -10.63 -9.00
C ASP A 766 -10.22 -9.48 -8.00
N LYS A 767 -11.37 -9.36 -7.34
CA LYS A 767 -11.59 -8.38 -6.27
C LYS A 767 -10.60 -8.53 -5.11
N LEU A 768 -10.11 -9.76 -4.87
CA LEU A 768 -9.13 -10.05 -3.82
C LEU A 768 -7.71 -9.61 -4.22
N ARG A 769 -7.45 -9.37 -5.51
CA ARG A 769 -6.17 -8.93 -6.06
C ARG A 769 -6.09 -7.41 -6.21
N PHE A 770 -7.02 -6.68 -5.61
CA PHE A 770 -7.12 -5.23 -5.69
C PHE A 770 -7.03 -4.66 -4.28
N SER A 771 -6.20 -3.67 -4.04
CA SER A 771 -6.00 -3.07 -2.72
C SER A 771 -6.03 -1.55 -2.80
N LEU A 772 -6.34 -0.92 -1.67
CA LEU A 772 -6.12 0.50 -1.47
C LEU A 772 -4.73 0.70 -0.84
N LEU A 773 -3.84 1.34 -1.58
CA LEU A 773 -2.59 1.87 -1.06
C LEU A 773 -2.82 3.34 -0.69
N GLY A 774 -2.77 3.67 0.59
CA GLY A 774 -3.11 4.98 1.13
C GLY A 774 -4.09 4.91 2.32
N ASP A 775 -4.49 6.07 2.82
CA ASP A 775 -5.39 6.21 3.95
C ASP A 775 -6.87 5.98 3.53
N PRO A 776 -7.58 5.00 4.12
CA PRO A 776 -8.96 4.68 3.74
C PRO A 776 -10.00 5.71 4.16
N ALA A 777 -9.67 6.63 5.08
CA ALA A 777 -10.56 7.67 5.58
C ALA A 777 -10.51 8.97 4.76
N ILE A 778 -9.53 9.12 3.85
CA ILE A 778 -9.40 10.29 2.97
C ILE A 778 -10.43 10.24 1.84
N ARG A 779 -10.86 11.41 1.36
CA ARG A 779 -11.82 11.60 0.27
C ARG A 779 -11.14 12.21 -0.94
N LEU A 780 -11.76 12.07 -2.10
CA LEU A 780 -11.45 12.93 -3.24
C LEU A 780 -11.69 14.40 -2.86
N ASN A 781 -10.70 15.25 -3.10
CA ASN A 781 -10.83 16.70 -2.99
C ASN A 781 -11.70 17.27 -4.12
N VAL A 782 -12.97 16.86 -4.22
CA VAL A 782 -13.95 17.49 -5.12
C VAL A 782 -14.29 18.89 -4.59
N PRO A 783 -14.50 19.92 -5.43
CA PRO A 783 -14.89 21.26 -4.98
C PRO A 783 -16.18 21.27 -4.15
N GLU A 784 -16.24 22.13 -3.13
CA GLU A 784 -17.29 22.11 -2.10
C GLU A 784 -18.62 22.72 -2.53
N HIS A 785 -18.56 23.74 -3.38
CA HIS A 785 -19.71 24.54 -3.81
C HIS A 785 -19.96 24.41 -5.32
N GLN A 786 -21.08 24.94 -5.79
CA GLN A 786 -21.44 24.88 -7.21
C GLN A 786 -21.50 26.27 -7.86
N VAL A 787 -21.08 26.34 -9.12
CA VAL A 787 -21.19 27.54 -9.97
C VAL A 787 -22.39 27.38 -10.90
N VAL A 788 -23.27 28.38 -10.92
CA VAL A 788 -24.47 28.41 -11.76
C VAL A 788 -24.42 29.61 -12.69
N ILE A 789 -24.72 29.40 -13.97
CA ILE A 789 -24.83 30.48 -14.96
C ILE A 789 -26.27 31.02 -15.00
N ASP A 790 -26.40 32.34 -14.87
CA ASP A 790 -27.67 33.06 -14.83
C ASP A 790 -28.10 33.51 -16.23
N SER A 791 -27.15 34.04 -17.01
CA SER A 791 -27.45 34.61 -18.33
C SER A 791 -26.28 34.55 -19.30
N VAL A 792 -26.59 34.57 -20.60
CA VAL A 792 -25.65 34.80 -21.70
C VAL A 792 -26.16 35.95 -22.55
N ASN A 793 -25.31 36.93 -22.88
CA ASN A 793 -25.66 38.10 -23.70
C ASN A 793 -26.95 38.78 -23.23
N SER A 794 -27.05 39.00 -21.90
CA SER A 794 -28.23 39.55 -21.21
C SER A 794 -29.54 38.75 -21.33
N ARG A 795 -29.47 37.48 -21.73
CA ARG A 795 -30.62 36.56 -21.79
C ARG A 795 -30.54 35.57 -20.65
N TYR A 796 -31.52 35.63 -19.75
CA TYR A 796 -31.58 34.79 -18.56
C TYR A 796 -32.05 33.37 -18.88
N PHE A 797 -31.39 32.39 -18.28
CA PHE A 797 -31.87 31.02 -18.30
C PHE A 797 -33.03 30.87 -17.31
N ASN A 798 -34.18 30.37 -17.76
CA ASN A 798 -35.30 30.08 -16.87
C ASN A 798 -35.03 28.80 -16.07
N SER A 799 -35.04 28.91 -14.74
CA SER A 799 -35.06 27.78 -13.82
C SER A 799 -36.34 26.97 -14.03
N GLY A 800 -36.25 25.81 -14.69
CA GLY A 800 -37.32 24.79 -14.65
C GLY A 800 -37.78 24.14 -15.94
N ASN A 801 -37.21 24.41 -17.13
CA ASN A 801 -37.56 23.65 -18.35
C ASN A 801 -36.38 23.56 -19.33
N ASP A 802 -35.84 22.33 -19.51
CA ASP A 802 -34.83 21.95 -20.54
C ASP A 802 -35.34 22.04 -21.99
N SER A 803 -36.53 22.62 -22.21
CA SER A 803 -37.25 22.56 -23.49
C SER A 803 -37.79 23.92 -23.93
N ILE A 804 -36.99 24.98 -23.84
CA ILE A 804 -37.30 26.27 -24.46
C ILE A 804 -36.46 26.46 -25.74
N PHE A 805 -37.22 26.63 -26.83
CA PHE A 805 -36.86 26.80 -28.23
C PHE A 805 -35.63 27.68 -28.49
N VAL A 806 -34.72 27.12 -29.29
CA VAL A 806 -33.62 27.82 -29.98
C VAL A 806 -34.19 29.00 -30.77
N GLN A 807 -33.84 30.22 -30.41
CA GLN A 807 -33.78 31.31 -31.39
C GLN A 807 -32.35 31.35 -31.93
N THR A 808 -32.18 31.51 -33.24
CA THR A 808 -30.87 31.68 -33.91
C THR A 808 -30.06 32.90 -33.44
N SER A 809 -30.57 33.62 -32.43
CA SER A 809 -29.93 34.76 -31.77
C SER A 809 -29.31 34.41 -30.39
N ASP A 810 -29.36 33.14 -29.96
CA ASP A 810 -28.75 32.61 -28.71
C ASP A 810 -27.43 31.83 -28.95
N THR A 811 -26.98 31.75 -30.20
CA THR A 811 -25.75 31.04 -30.59
C THR A 811 -24.53 31.94 -30.42
N LEU A 812 -23.48 31.43 -29.77
CA LEU A 812 -22.17 32.07 -29.76
C LEU A 812 -21.50 31.88 -31.13
N LYS A 813 -21.31 32.97 -31.87
CA LYS A 813 -20.75 32.95 -33.23
C LYS A 813 -19.30 33.37 -33.24
N ALA A 814 -18.52 32.86 -34.19
CA ALA A 814 -17.15 33.33 -34.41
C ALA A 814 -17.14 34.86 -34.60
N LEU A 815 -16.15 35.54 -34.02
CA LEU A 815 -15.97 37.00 -33.97
C LEU A 815 -17.02 37.79 -33.18
N SER A 816 -18.03 37.14 -32.60
CA SER A 816 -19.02 37.85 -31.77
C SER A 816 -18.44 38.23 -30.42
N TYR A 817 -18.85 39.40 -29.91
CA TYR A 817 -18.66 39.79 -28.53
C TYR A 817 -19.69 39.08 -27.64
N ASN A 818 -19.22 38.45 -26.57
CA ASN A 818 -20.02 37.62 -25.68
C ASN A 818 -19.84 38.02 -24.22
N GLU A 819 -20.91 37.89 -23.45
CA GLU A 819 -20.98 38.17 -22.01
C GLU A 819 -21.75 37.07 -21.28
N ILE A 820 -21.27 36.68 -20.10
CA ILE A 820 -22.00 35.81 -19.18
C ILE A 820 -22.08 36.41 -17.79
N SER A 821 -23.14 36.06 -17.06
CA SER A 821 -23.25 36.32 -15.62
C SER A 821 -23.69 35.07 -14.89
N GLY A 822 -23.28 34.93 -13.62
CA GLY A 822 -23.62 33.78 -12.80
C GLY A 822 -23.38 34.02 -11.31
N HIS A 823 -23.63 32.97 -10.52
CA HIS A 823 -23.48 33.01 -9.08
C HIS A 823 -23.00 31.68 -8.48
N ILE A 824 -22.68 31.71 -7.18
CA ILE A 824 -22.22 30.57 -6.40
C ILE A 824 -23.35 30.09 -5.47
N GLU A 825 -23.58 28.78 -5.43
CA GLU A 825 -24.51 28.14 -4.50
C GLU A 825 -23.79 27.13 -3.60
N SER A 826 -24.32 26.92 -2.40
CA SER A 826 -23.87 25.90 -1.45
C SER A 826 -24.04 24.50 -2.03
N GLY A 827 -22.96 23.72 -2.11
CA GLY A 827 -23.02 22.33 -2.57
C GLY A 827 -23.73 21.36 -1.60
N LEU A 828 -24.14 21.85 -0.42
CA LEU A 828 -24.91 21.09 0.58
C LEU A 828 -26.40 21.46 0.57
N THR A 829 -26.73 22.76 0.48
CA THR A 829 -28.12 23.26 0.58
C THR A 829 -28.71 23.77 -0.74
N ASN A 830 -27.89 23.94 -1.78
CA ASN A 830 -28.22 24.62 -3.05
C ASN A 830 -28.71 26.06 -2.86
N GLU A 831 -28.35 26.71 -1.77
CA GLU A 831 -28.70 28.11 -1.52
C GLU A 831 -27.60 29.05 -2.04
N PHE A 832 -28.00 30.21 -2.55
CA PHE A 832 -27.08 31.28 -2.98
C PHE A 832 -26.14 31.71 -1.84
N LEU A 833 -24.83 31.78 -2.12
CA LEU A 833 -23.80 32.21 -1.19
C LEU A 833 -23.44 33.68 -1.45
N ASP A 834 -24.02 34.61 -0.67
CA ASP A 834 -23.85 36.06 -0.84
C ASP A 834 -22.58 36.63 -0.17
N GLN A 835 -21.79 35.79 0.52
CA GLN A 835 -20.61 36.20 1.30
C GLN A 835 -19.30 35.54 0.85
N VAL A 836 -19.21 35.11 -0.41
CA VAL A 836 -17.98 34.58 -0.99
C VAL A 836 -17.38 35.55 -2.00
N ASN A 837 -16.07 35.80 -1.86
CA ASN A 837 -15.28 36.65 -2.72
C ASN A 837 -14.01 35.91 -3.13
N GLY A 838 -13.61 36.06 -4.38
CA GLY A 838 -12.44 35.35 -4.91
C GLY A 838 -12.31 35.46 -6.42
N GLU A 839 -11.68 34.46 -7.02
CA GLU A 839 -11.48 34.39 -8.48
C GLU A 839 -12.15 33.16 -9.04
N ILE A 840 -12.65 33.26 -10.28
CA ILE A 840 -13.21 32.15 -11.03
C ILE A 840 -12.48 32.02 -12.36
N GLU A 841 -12.04 30.82 -12.67
CA GLU A 841 -11.55 30.42 -13.98
C GLU A 841 -12.72 29.84 -14.79
N ILE A 842 -12.85 30.33 -16.02
CA ILE A 842 -13.92 30.01 -16.96
C ILE A 842 -13.26 29.42 -18.19
N THR A 843 -13.61 28.18 -18.52
CA THR A 843 -13.21 27.51 -19.77
C THR A 843 -14.46 27.23 -20.59
N LEU A 844 -14.52 27.74 -21.81
CA LEU A 844 -15.52 27.38 -22.81
C LEU A 844 -14.89 26.41 -23.80
N TYR A 845 -15.34 25.16 -23.77
CA TYR A 845 -15.04 24.18 -24.79
C TYR A 845 -15.97 24.35 -25.99
N ASP A 846 -15.42 24.22 -27.20
CA ASP A 846 -16.23 23.99 -28.40
C ASP A 846 -16.93 22.62 -28.31
N LYS A 847 -17.69 22.26 -29.34
CA LYS A 847 -18.28 20.93 -29.47
C LYS A 847 -17.22 19.83 -29.45
N ALA A 848 -17.64 18.64 -29.02
CA ALA A 848 -16.76 17.47 -29.02
C ALA A 848 -16.29 17.14 -30.44
N SER A 849 -15.01 16.82 -30.59
CA SER A 849 -14.45 16.24 -31.81
C SER A 849 -14.54 14.72 -31.75
N SER A 850 -14.75 14.10 -32.91
CA SER A 850 -14.61 12.65 -33.07
C SER A 850 -13.15 12.35 -33.38
N GLU A 851 -12.52 11.55 -32.52
CA GLU A 851 -11.20 10.99 -32.72
C GLU A 851 -11.31 9.49 -33.02
N SER A 852 -10.28 8.91 -33.61
CA SER A 852 -10.18 7.47 -33.85
C SER A 852 -8.79 6.99 -33.48
N THR A 853 -8.69 5.74 -33.03
CA THR A 853 -7.40 5.05 -32.98
C THR A 853 -6.79 4.94 -34.38
N LEU A 854 -5.47 4.81 -34.46
CA LEU A 854 -4.65 4.74 -35.67
C LEU A 854 -4.36 3.29 -36.08
N LYS A 855 -4.63 2.33 -35.19
CA LYS A 855 -4.45 0.90 -35.45
C LYS A 855 -2.98 0.59 -35.80
N ASN A 856 -2.06 1.10 -34.97
CA ASN A 856 -0.62 1.12 -35.23
C ASN A 856 -0.06 -0.28 -35.57
N ASP A 857 -0.52 -1.31 -34.86
CA ASP A 857 -0.11 -2.72 -35.07
C ASP A 857 -0.99 -3.51 -36.04
N ASN A 858 -1.94 -2.84 -36.70
CA ASN A 858 -2.90 -3.41 -37.63
C ASN A 858 -3.80 -4.52 -37.03
N GLN A 859 -4.01 -4.49 -35.70
CA GLN A 859 -4.89 -5.41 -34.96
C GLN A 859 -6.18 -4.72 -34.52
N GLY A 860 -7.21 -5.53 -34.18
CA GLY A 860 -8.49 -5.01 -33.69
C GLY A 860 -9.28 -4.14 -34.69
N PRO A 861 -10.41 -3.56 -34.27
CA PRO A 861 -11.14 -2.54 -35.01
C PRO A 861 -10.61 -1.12 -34.71
N PHE A 862 -10.89 -0.17 -35.61
CA PHE A 862 -10.80 1.25 -35.27
C PHE A 862 -11.80 1.57 -34.14
N ILE A 863 -11.34 2.26 -33.11
CA ILE A 863 -12.18 2.68 -31.98
C ILE A 863 -12.37 4.18 -32.10
N ASN A 864 -13.62 4.59 -32.38
CA ASN A 864 -13.99 6.00 -32.43
C ASN A 864 -14.43 6.45 -31.04
N PHE A 865 -14.00 7.63 -30.62
CA PHE A 865 -14.39 8.23 -29.35
C PHE A 865 -14.55 9.74 -29.49
N GLU A 866 -15.36 10.32 -28.61
CA GLU A 866 -15.56 11.78 -28.58
C GLU A 866 -14.75 12.41 -27.44
N GLN A 867 -14.16 13.58 -27.69
CA GLN A 867 -13.44 14.36 -26.69
C GLN A 867 -13.56 15.86 -26.95
N ARG A 868 -13.48 16.67 -25.89
CA ARG A 868 -13.44 18.14 -25.98
C ARG A 868 -12.02 18.64 -25.75
N ASN A 869 -11.26 18.76 -26.83
CA ASN A 869 -9.88 19.29 -26.80
C ASN A 869 -9.83 20.79 -27.10
N ASN A 870 -10.82 21.30 -27.83
CA ASN A 870 -10.80 22.64 -28.39
C ASN A 870 -11.38 23.64 -27.39
N ILE A 871 -10.54 24.56 -26.91
CA ILE A 871 -10.92 25.57 -25.93
C ILE A 871 -11.19 26.89 -26.66
N ALA A 872 -12.46 27.19 -26.85
CA ALA A 872 -12.90 28.41 -27.53
C ALA A 872 -12.63 29.69 -26.71
N TYR A 873 -12.59 29.58 -25.38
CA TYR A 873 -12.18 30.67 -24.49
C TYR A 873 -11.67 30.13 -23.16
N ARG A 874 -10.61 30.76 -22.62
CA ARG A 874 -10.19 30.58 -21.23
C ARG A 874 -9.80 31.90 -20.59
N GLY A 875 -10.41 32.22 -19.46
CA GLY A 875 -10.11 33.46 -18.73
C GLY A 875 -10.55 33.44 -17.28
N LYS A 876 -10.10 34.46 -16.54
CA LYS A 876 -10.45 34.67 -15.15
C LYS A 876 -11.43 35.82 -14.97
N ALA A 877 -12.30 35.70 -13.98
CA ALA A 877 -13.15 36.78 -13.49
C ALA A 877 -13.10 36.87 -11.96
N LYS A 878 -13.57 37.99 -11.42
CA LYS A 878 -13.70 38.19 -9.97
C LYS A 878 -15.08 37.77 -9.52
N VAL A 879 -15.15 36.99 -8.45
CA VAL A 879 -16.39 36.72 -7.73
C VAL A 879 -16.54 37.76 -6.63
N LYS A 880 -17.67 38.48 -6.62
CA LYS A 880 -18.02 39.48 -5.61
C LYS A 880 -19.39 39.19 -5.05
N ASP A 881 -19.50 39.07 -3.73
CA ASP A 881 -20.75 38.75 -3.02
C ASP A 881 -21.50 37.58 -3.68
N GLY A 882 -20.76 36.53 -4.04
CA GLY A 882 -21.29 35.34 -4.71
C GLY A 882 -21.59 35.47 -6.19
N ARG A 883 -21.34 36.61 -6.85
CA ARG A 883 -21.68 36.87 -8.26
C ARG A 883 -20.44 37.11 -9.11
N PHE A 884 -20.52 36.76 -10.39
CA PHE A 884 -19.47 37.03 -11.36
C PHE A 884 -20.04 37.38 -12.73
N ASP A 885 -19.23 38.08 -13.51
CA ASP A 885 -19.45 38.39 -14.92
C ASP A 885 -18.15 38.17 -15.70
N ALA A 886 -18.26 37.79 -16.97
CA ALA A 886 -17.12 37.64 -17.87
C ALA A 886 -17.49 37.96 -19.31
N GLN A 887 -16.53 38.53 -20.03
CA GLN A 887 -16.72 39.03 -21.38
C GLN A 887 -15.54 38.60 -22.26
N TRP A 888 -15.80 38.25 -23.52
CA TRP A 888 -14.78 37.86 -24.48
C TRP A 888 -15.25 38.00 -25.92
N ILE A 889 -14.31 38.01 -26.86
CA ILE A 889 -14.59 37.82 -28.29
C ILE A 889 -14.29 36.37 -28.64
N LEU A 890 -15.20 35.72 -29.36
CA LEU A 890 -15.03 34.33 -29.75
C LEU A 890 -14.09 34.25 -30.98
N PRO A 891 -13.01 33.44 -30.95
CA PRO A 891 -12.07 33.38 -32.07
C PRO A 891 -12.71 32.90 -33.38
N LEU A 892 -12.12 33.33 -34.51
CA LEU A 892 -12.56 32.95 -35.86
C LEU A 892 -12.49 31.43 -36.09
N ASP A 893 -11.51 30.78 -35.46
CA ASP A 893 -11.15 29.39 -35.75
C ASP A 893 -12.03 28.34 -35.09
N ILE A 894 -13.01 28.72 -34.27
CA ILE A 894 -14.00 27.74 -33.77
C ILE A 894 -14.59 26.96 -34.94
N SER A 895 -15.04 25.73 -34.70
CA SER A 895 -15.73 25.02 -35.77
C SER A 895 -17.06 25.72 -36.08
N LEU A 896 -17.26 26.11 -37.34
CA LEU A 896 -18.42 26.90 -37.77
C LEU A 896 -19.71 26.06 -37.84
N ASP A 897 -19.62 24.73 -37.77
CA ASP A 897 -20.79 23.87 -37.65
C ASP A 897 -21.50 24.10 -36.32
N LEU A 898 -22.83 24.13 -36.35
CA LEU A 898 -23.63 24.38 -35.17
C LEU A 898 -23.63 23.16 -34.24
N GLY A 899 -23.18 23.33 -33.00
CA GLY A 899 -23.17 22.28 -31.97
C GLY A 899 -23.26 22.83 -30.55
N LYS A 900 -23.34 21.94 -29.55
CA LYS A 900 -23.37 22.33 -28.13
C LYS A 900 -21.94 22.51 -27.61
N GLY A 901 -21.65 23.70 -27.07
CA GLY A 901 -20.43 23.94 -26.30
C GLY A 901 -20.57 23.48 -24.85
N LYS A 902 -19.47 23.50 -24.09
CA LYS A 902 -19.47 23.23 -22.65
C LYS A 902 -18.71 24.34 -21.92
N PHE A 903 -19.41 25.08 -21.05
CA PHE A 903 -18.75 25.86 -20.02
C PHE A 903 -18.29 24.95 -18.89
N SER A 904 -17.11 25.24 -18.39
CA SER A 904 -16.47 24.57 -17.27
C SER A 904 -15.88 25.63 -16.34
N PHE A 905 -16.30 25.59 -15.07
CA PHE A 905 -15.98 26.61 -14.09
C PHE A 905 -15.19 26.04 -12.91
N TYR A 906 -14.25 26.82 -12.39
CA TYR A 906 -13.60 26.59 -11.11
C TYR A 906 -13.42 27.92 -10.38
N ALA A 907 -14.04 28.08 -9.21
CA ALA A 907 -13.90 29.27 -8.38
C ALA A 907 -13.13 28.96 -7.11
N GLN A 908 -12.23 29.85 -6.72
CA GLN A 908 -11.41 29.72 -5.53
C GLN A 908 -11.64 30.89 -4.58
N PHE A 909 -11.87 30.58 -3.31
CA PHE A 909 -12.04 31.52 -2.21
C PHE A 909 -11.00 31.29 -1.11
N ASP A 910 -10.97 32.16 -0.10
CA ASP A 910 -10.04 32.06 1.03
C ASP A 910 -10.18 30.74 1.81
N SER A 911 -11.43 30.29 2.03
CA SER A 911 -11.74 29.13 2.87
C SER A 911 -12.57 28.04 2.20
N SER A 912 -12.98 28.20 0.93
CA SER A 912 -13.67 27.15 0.15
C SER A 912 -13.40 27.31 -1.36
N ASP A 913 -14.02 26.48 -2.17
CA ASP A 913 -13.98 26.55 -3.64
C ASP A 913 -15.30 26.06 -4.25
N ALA A 914 -15.51 26.33 -5.53
CA ALA A 914 -16.69 25.91 -6.28
C ALA A 914 -16.33 25.36 -7.65
N SER A 915 -17.17 24.48 -8.19
CA SER A 915 -17.08 24.07 -9.59
C SER A 915 -18.46 24.02 -10.25
N GLY A 916 -18.50 24.10 -11.56
CA GLY A 916 -19.75 24.00 -12.29
C GLY A 916 -19.51 23.73 -13.77
N SER A 917 -20.60 23.45 -14.47
CA SER A 917 -20.61 23.29 -15.92
C SER A 917 -21.95 23.68 -16.49
N ASP A 918 -21.96 24.13 -17.74
CA ASP A 918 -23.19 24.37 -18.49
C ASP A 918 -23.05 23.94 -19.95
N GLN A 919 -24.04 23.21 -20.48
CA GLN A 919 -24.06 22.72 -21.88
C GLN A 919 -25.32 23.15 -22.64
N ARG A 920 -26.04 24.18 -22.16
CA ARG A 920 -27.27 24.67 -22.78
C ARG A 920 -27.01 25.52 -24.03
N ILE A 921 -25.77 26.02 -24.18
CA ILE A 921 -25.41 27.03 -25.18
C ILE A 921 -24.90 26.38 -26.47
N TRP A 922 -25.35 26.94 -27.60
CA TRP A 922 -24.90 26.56 -28.92
C TRP A 922 -23.74 27.43 -29.38
N ILE A 923 -22.77 26.81 -30.04
CA ILE A 923 -21.60 27.45 -30.64
C ILE A 923 -21.54 27.09 -32.13
N GLY A 924 -21.20 28.07 -32.98
CA GLY A 924 -21.05 27.89 -34.42
C GLY A 924 -21.54 29.08 -35.23
N GLY A 925 -21.29 29.05 -36.53
CA GLY A 925 -21.49 30.19 -37.44
C GLY A 925 -20.52 31.34 -37.19
N ILE A 926 -20.65 32.39 -38.01
CA ILE A 926 -19.81 33.60 -37.97
C ILE A 926 -20.69 34.84 -37.82
N ASP A 927 -20.21 35.82 -37.05
CA ASP A 927 -20.82 37.15 -37.02
C ASP A 927 -20.34 37.96 -38.24
N THR A 928 -21.22 38.13 -39.22
CA THR A 928 -20.90 38.84 -40.47
C THR A 928 -20.80 40.36 -40.30
N GLU A 929 -21.22 40.89 -39.15
CA GLU A 929 -21.18 42.32 -38.82
C GLU A 929 -20.05 42.67 -37.83
N ALA A 930 -19.14 41.72 -37.57
CA ALA A 930 -18.01 41.93 -36.67
C ALA A 930 -17.09 43.08 -37.16
N PRO A 931 -16.59 43.96 -36.27
CA PRO A 931 -15.62 45.00 -36.64
C PRO A 931 -14.35 44.41 -37.25
N LEU A 932 -13.67 45.17 -38.11
CA LEU A 932 -12.39 44.77 -38.71
C LEU A 932 -11.24 44.92 -37.70
N ASP A 933 -10.42 43.88 -37.57
CA ASP A 933 -9.12 43.91 -36.90
C ASP A 933 -8.01 43.48 -37.88
N ILE A 934 -6.89 44.20 -37.90
CA ILE A 934 -5.73 43.94 -38.76
C ILE A 934 -4.40 43.99 -37.99
N ASP A 935 -4.42 44.26 -36.69
CA ASP A 935 -3.23 44.34 -35.85
C ASP A 935 -3.02 42.98 -35.17
N GLY A 936 -1.77 42.52 -35.06
CA GLY A 936 -1.44 41.27 -34.35
C GLY A 936 -1.15 41.51 -32.86
N PRO A 937 -1.10 40.43 -32.05
CA PRO A 937 -0.94 40.54 -30.61
C PRO A 937 0.44 41.06 -30.20
N LEU A 938 0.48 41.89 -29.16
CA LEU A 938 1.72 42.29 -28.51
C LEU A 938 2.25 41.13 -27.64
N ILE A 939 3.47 40.66 -27.90
CA ILE A 939 4.08 39.51 -27.23
C ILE A 939 5.33 39.93 -26.44
N SER A 940 5.35 39.66 -25.13
CA SER A 940 6.53 39.79 -24.28
C SER A 940 6.92 38.43 -23.71
N VAL A 941 8.15 37.99 -23.95
CA VAL A 941 8.66 36.66 -23.54
C VAL A 941 9.74 36.85 -22.47
N PHE A 942 9.66 36.05 -21.41
CA PHE A 942 10.57 36.09 -20.26
C PHE A 942 10.95 34.67 -19.82
N MET A 943 12.04 34.56 -19.07
CA MET A 943 12.46 33.32 -18.40
C MET A 943 12.42 33.51 -16.89
N ASP A 944 11.83 32.55 -16.18
CA ASP A 944 11.57 32.49 -14.75
C ASP A 944 10.67 33.59 -14.17
N ASP A 945 10.96 34.85 -14.45
CA ASP A 945 10.23 36.01 -13.92
C ASP A 945 10.20 37.18 -14.93
N THR A 946 9.34 38.17 -14.69
CA THR A 946 9.15 39.30 -15.63
C THR A 946 10.20 40.41 -15.52
N SER A 947 11.14 40.29 -14.59
CA SER A 947 12.33 41.15 -14.49
C SER A 947 13.51 40.63 -15.30
N PHE A 948 13.44 39.37 -15.79
CA PHE A 948 14.42 38.79 -16.68
C PHE A 948 14.65 39.65 -17.92
N VAL A 949 15.92 39.85 -18.26
CA VAL A 949 16.34 40.61 -19.43
C VAL A 949 17.03 39.66 -20.41
N SER A 950 16.66 39.76 -21.69
CA SER A 950 17.27 38.96 -22.76
C SER A 950 18.80 38.99 -22.72
N GLY A 951 19.41 37.80 -22.73
CA GLY A 951 20.84 37.56 -22.55
C GLY A 951 21.25 37.20 -21.10
N GLY A 952 20.30 37.18 -20.15
CA GLY A 952 20.54 36.76 -18.77
C GLY A 952 20.76 35.25 -18.62
N ILE A 953 21.17 34.83 -17.42
CA ILE A 953 21.42 33.41 -17.10
C ILE A 953 20.22 32.73 -16.45
N THR A 954 20.10 31.41 -16.64
CA THR A 954 19.11 30.54 -15.99
C THR A 954 19.76 29.22 -15.56
N GLY A 955 19.06 28.43 -14.73
CA GLY A 955 19.41 27.02 -14.52
C GLY A 955 18.88 26.12 -15.67
N PRO A 956 19.13 24.80 -15.63
CA PRO A 956 18.73 23.87 -16.71
C PRO A 956 17.22 23.63 -16.84
N SER A 957 16.40 24.01 -15.86
CA SER A 957 14.94 23.81 -15.89
C SER A 957 14.17 25.11 -15.63
N PRO A 958 14.28 26.13 -16.51
CA PRO A 958 13.64 27.43 -16.32
C PRO A 958 12.15 27.41 -16.72
N LEU A 959 11.38 28.38 -16.24
CA LEU A 959 9.99 28.60 -16.64
C LEU A 959 9.89 29.69 -17.72
N GLY A 960 9.46 29.34 -18.93
CA GLY A 960 9.08 30.35 -19.93
C GLY A 960 7.77 31.05 -19.53
N ILE A 961 7.75 32.38 -19.57
CA ILE A 961 6.58 33.22 -19.29
C ILE A 961 6.30 34.12 -20.49
N ILE A 962 5.08 34.07 -21.00
CA ILE A 962 4.64 34.82 -22.17
C ILE A 962 3.47 35.71 -21.77
N LYS A 963 3.64 37.03 -21.85
CA LYS A 963 2.55 37.99 -21.68
C LYS A 963 2.06 38.47 -23.04
N LEU A 964 0.75 38.38 -23.22
CA LEU A 964 0.07 38.65 -24.49
C LEU A 964 -0.96 39.76 -24.27
N MET A 965 -1.07 40.67 -25.23
CA MET A 965 -2.10 41.72 -25.24
C MET A 965 -2.62 41.96 -26.65
N ASP A 966 -3.94 42.00 -26.80
CA ASP A 966 -4.63 42.28 -28.05
C ASP A 966 -6.04 42.84 -27.79
N GLU A 967 -6.54 43.76 -28.61
CA GLU A 967 -7.88 44.35 -28.40
C GLU A 967 -9.02 43.37 -28.69
N SER A 968 -8.78 42.40 -29.56
CA SER A 968 -9.70 41.32 -29.93
C SER A 968 -9.48 40.03 -29.12
N GLY A 969 -8.47 40.03 -28.24
CA GLY A 969 -8.10 38.86 -27.45
C GLY A 969 -7.26 37.86 -28.24
N ILE A 970 -6.81 36.79 -27.57
CA ILE A 970 -5.86 35.82 -28.12
C ILE A 970 -6.59 34.56 -28.57
N ASN A 971 -6.25 34.06 -29.76
CA ASN A 971 -6.74 32.80 -30.27
C ASN A 971 -5.93 31.63 -29.71
N THR A 972 -6.62 30.71 -29.01
CA THR A 972 -6.05 29.49 -28.45
C THR A 972 -6.93 28.26 -28.72
N VAL A 973 -7.79 28.31 -29.73
CA VAL A 973 -8.81 27.26 -29.99
C VAL A 973 -8.17 25.98 -30.54
N GLY A 974 -7.14 26.14 -31.37
CA GLY A 974 -6.35 25.06 -31.96
C GLY A 974 -7.02 24.22 -33.04
N THR A 975 -8.20 24.65 -33.50
CA THR A 975 -8.90 24.08 -34.66
C THR A 975 -8.50 24.75 -35.98
N GLY A 976 -7.91 25.94 -35.93
CA GLY A 976 -7.38 26.65 -37.08
C GLY A 976 -6.03 26.08 -37.48
N ILE A 977 -5.89 25.65 -38.74
CA ILE A 977 -4.62 25.10 -39.24
C ILE A 977 -3.54 26.19 -39.15
N GLY A 978 -2.60 25.99 -38.22
CA GLY A 978 -1.43 26.86 -38.07
C GLY A 978 -1.68 28.17 -37.33
N HIS A 979 -2.74 28.28 -36.52
CA HIS A 979 -3.05 29.48 -35.70
C HIS A 979 -2.94 29.25 -34.19
N ASP A 980 -2.26 28.18 -33.77
CA ASP A 980 -1.99 27.88 -32.36
C ASP A 980 -1.06 28.91 -31.72
N LEU A 981 -1.22 29.23 -30.44
CA LEU A 981 -0.15 29.86 -29.67
C LEU A 981 1.00 28.85 -29.55
N MET A 982 2.14 29.11 -30.21
CA MET A 982 3.25 28.16 -30.31
C MET A 982 4.53 28.71 -29.72
N GLY A 983 5.32 27.83 -29.08
CA GLY A 983 6.69 28.07 -28.66
C GLY A 983 7.68 27.16 -29.39
N CYS A 984 8.92 27.60 -29.60
CA CYS A 984 10.02 26.72 -29.98
C CYS A 984 11.35 27.18 -29.36
N LEU A 985 12.25 26.21 -29.15
CA LEU A 985 13.61 26.47 -28.67
C LEU A 985 14.57 26.53 -29.86
N ASP A 986 15.51 27.48 -29.83
CA ASP A 986 16.61 27.66 -30.78
C ASP A 986 16.17 27.78 -32.25
N GLY A 987 14.94 28.24 -32.46
CA GLY A 987 14.34 28.43 -33.78
C GLY A 987 13.94 27.14 -34.49
N ASP A 988 13.98 25.97 -33.84
CA ASP A 988 13.56 24.70 -34.43
C ASP A 988 12.04 24.54 -34.40
N TRP A 989 11.36 25.19 -35.35
CA TRP A 989 9.90 25.11 -35.50
C TRP A 989 9.39 23.70 -35.82
N ASN A 990 10.24 22.77 -36.28
CA ASN A 990 9.85 21.37 -36.46
C ASN A 990 9.67 20.65 -35.12
N LYS A 991 10.21 21.19 -34.03
CA LYS A 991 10.02 20.74 -32.65
C LYS A 991 9.26 21.77 -31.81
N SER A 992 8.37 22.53 -32.45
CA SER A 992 7.52 23.50 -31.75
C SER A 992 6.47 22.81 -30.90
N PHE A 993 6.01 23.49 -29.84
CA PHE A 993 5.01 22.99 -28.90
C PHE A 993 3.89 24.01 -28.72
N SER A 994 2.66 23.53 -28.51
CA SER A 994 1.49 24.39 -28.30
C SER A 994 1.41 24.87 -26.84
N LEU A 995 1.20 26.17 -26.69
CA LEU A 995 0.97 26.87 -25.43
C LEU A 995 -0.53 27.12 -25.18
N ASN A 996 -1.44 26.75 -26.09
CA ASN A 996 -2.89 27.00 -25.99
C ASN A 996 -3.45 26.58 -24.63
N SER A 997 -3.13 25.37 -24.21
CA SER A 997 -3.61 24.79 -22.95
C SER A 997 -3.00 25.41 -21.70
N ARG A 998 -2.04 26.33 -21.85
CA ARG A 998 -1.36 27.05 -20.77
C ARG A 998 -1.59 28.55 -20.78
N TYR A 999 -2.31 29.07 -21.77
CA TYR A 999 -2.77 30.46 -21.81
C TYR A 999 -4.02 30.65 -20.95
N VAL A 1000 -4.06 31.75 -20.19
CA VAL A 1000 -5.24 32.19 -19.45
C VAL A 1000 -5.33 33.72 -19.53
N SER A 1001 -6.53 34.23 -19.82
CA SER A 1001 -6.79 35.68 -19.79
C SER A 1001 -6.82 36.23 -18.36
N ASP A 1002 -6.31 37.45 -18.16
CA ASP A 1002 -6.21 38.13 -16.87
C ASP A 1002 -7.59 38.43 -16.27
N PRO A 1003 -7.72 38.51 -14.92
CA PRO A 1003 -9.00 38.77 -14.27
C PRO A 1003 -9.71 40.03 -14.76
N GLY A 1004 -10.91 39.86 -15.32
CA GLY A 1004 -11.78 40.96 -15.76
C GLY A 1004 -11.41 41.54 -17.14
N THR A 1005 -10.56 40.88 -17.91
CA THR A 1005 -10.30 41.28 -19.30
C THR A 1005 -9.94 40.08 -20.18
N TYR A 1006 -10.49 40.03 -21.40
CA TYR A 1006 -10.08 39.07 -22.43
C TYR A 1006 -8.90 39.59 -23.29
N LYS A 1007 -8.52 40.86 -23.11
CA LYS A 1007 -7.53 41.56 -23.94
C LYS A 1007 -6.09 41.31 -23.52
N LYS A 1008 -5.89 40.73 -22.34
CA LYS A 1008 -4.56 40.44 -21.77
C LYS A 1008 -4.58 39.06 -21.18
N GLY A 1009 -3.45 38.37 -21.25
CA GLY A 1009 -3.30 37.09 -20.61
C GLY A 1009 -1.85 36.64 -20.56
N THR A 1010 -1.66 35.52 -19.88
CA THR A 1010 -0.35 34.93 -19.66
C THR A 1010 -0.37 33.46 -20.09
N ALA A 1011 0.65 33.03 -20.84
CA ALA A 1011 0.97 31.63 -21.07
C ALA A 1011 2.31 31.29 -20.41
N THR A 1012 2.50 30.01 -20.04
CA THR A 1012 3.74 29.54 -19.41
C THR A 1012 4.20 28.23 -20.02
N TRP A 1013 5.49 27.92 -19.93
CA TRP A 1013 6.05 26.62 -20.35
C TRP A 1013 7.25 26.21 -19.49
N PRO A 1014 7.20 25.10 -18.75
CA PRO A 1014 8.32 24.61 -17.97
C PRO A 1014 9.29 23.88 -18.88
N PHE A 1015 10.52 24.36 -18.99
CA PHE A 1015 11.60 23.62 -19.61
C PHE A 1015 12.24 22.69 -18.59
N MET A 1016 12.74 21.55 -19.06
CA MET A 1016 13.38 20.53 -18.23
C MET A 1016 14.69 20.11 -18.90
N ASP A 1017 15.76 20.08 -18.11
CA ASP A 1017 17.06 19.52 -18.49
C ASP A 1017 17.62 20.09 -19.81
N LEU A 1018 17.55 21.41 -19.98
CA LEU A 1018 18.20 22.12 -21.08
C LEU A 1018 19.72 21.94 -21.01
N GLU A 1019 20.35 21.86 -22.19
CA GLU A 1019 21.80 21.75 -22.30
C GLU A 1019 22.49 23.05 -21.83
N ASP A 1020 23.73 22.95 -21.32
CA ASP A 1020 24.51 24.13 -20.95
C ASP A 1020 24.87 24.95 -22.20
N GLY A 1021 24.68 26.28 -22.14
CA GLY A 1021 25.05 27.20 -23.21
C GLY A 1021 23.94 28.18 -23.61
N PRO A 1022 24.12 28.90 -24.75
CA PRO A 1022 23.16 29.89 -25.21
C PRO A 1022 21.93 29.25 -25.87
N HIS A 1023 20.76 29.76 -25.53
CA HIS A 1023 19.47 29.35 -26.08
C HIS A 1023 18.58 30.55 -26.44
N ASP A 1024 17.64 30.34 -27.37
CA ASP A 1024 16.60 31.29 -27.73
C ASP A 1024 15.20 30.66 -27.57
N PHE A 1025 14.31 31.29 -26.80
CA PHE A 1025 12.90 30.89 -26.74
C PHE A 1025 12.05 31.80 -27.64
N PHE A 1026 11.55 31.25 -28.74
CA PHE A 1026 10.66 31.93 -29.68
C PHE A 1026 9.20 31.63 -29.41
N VAL A 1027 8.34 32.63 -29.58
CA VAL A 1027 6.89 32.52 -29.40
C VAL A 1027 6.17 33.18 -30.56
N ARG A 1028 5.14 32.50 -31.08
CA ARG A 1028 4.25 32.99 -32.13
C ARG A 1028 2.81 32.90 -31.66
N ALA A 1029 2.06 33.98 -31.81
CA ALA A 1029 0.68 34.11 -31.32
C ALA A 1029 -0.22 34.73 -32.39
N TRP A 1030 -1.50 34.41 -32.31
CA TRP A 1030 -2.57 34.95 -33.14
C TRP A 1030 -3.64 35.60 -32.27
N ASP A 1031 -4.22 36.69 -32.73
CA ASP A 1031 -5.43 37.26 -32.14
C ASP A 1031 -6.68 36.45 -32.55
N SER A 1032 -7.84 36.80 -32.00
CA SER A 1032 -9.14 36.18 -32.35
C SER A 1032 -9.53 36.32 -33.83
N TYR A 1033 -8.90 37.22 -34.59
CA TYR A 1033 -9.13 37.49 -36.02
C TYR A 1033 -8.08 36.86 -36.93
N ASN A 1034 -7.15 36.08 -36.37
CA ASN A 1034 -6.03 35.41 -37.02
C ASN A 1034 -4.91 36.34 -37.53
N ASN A 1035 -4.76 37.52 -36.95
CA ASN A 1035 -3.59 38.38 -37.12
C ASN A 1035 -2.43 37.84 -36.27
N ILE A 1036 -1.26 37.67 -36.90
CA ILE A 1036 -0.09 36.99 -36.34
C ILE A 1036 0.95 37.99 -35.79
N SER A 1037 1.63 37.60 -34.70
CA SER A 1037 2.88 38.23 -34.26
C SER A 1037 3.87 37.19 -33.72
N GLN A 1038 5.16 37.55 -33.67
CA GLN A 1038 6.24 36.70 -33.15
C GLN A 1038 7.20 37.53 -32.30
N SER A 1039 7.68 36.96 -31.20
CA SER A 1039 8.69 37.55 -30.32
C SER A 1039 9.61 36.47 -29.75
N SER A 1040 10.70 36.84 -29.10
CA SER A 1040 11.65 35.89 -28.51
C SER A 1040 12.42 36.48 -27.34
N VAL A 1041 13.04 35.60 -26.55
CA VAL A 1041 14.01 35.96 -25.51
C VAL A 1041 15.24 35.06 -25.63
N SER A 1042 16.43 35.66 -25.57
CA SER A 1042 17.69 34.92 -25.50
C SER A 1042 18.10 34.71 -24.04
N PHE A 1043 18.71 33.58 -23.71
CA PHE A 1043 19.20 33.27 -22.37
C PHE A 1043 20.38 32.30 -22.40
N GLU A 1044 21.15 32.23 -21.33
CA GLU A 1044 22.25 31.28 -21.17
C GLU A 1044 21.94 30.30 -20.04
N VAL A 1045 21.97 29.00 -20.32
CA VAL A 1045 21.78 27.94 -19.34
C VAL A 1045 23.12 27.61 -18.69
N VAL A 1046 23.14 27.64 -17.36
CA VAL A 1046 24.34 27.35 -16.56
C VAL A 1046 24.03 26.26 -15.55
N SER A 1047 24.72 25.11 -15.66
CA SER A 1047 24.64 24.00 -14.70
C SER A 1047 24.72 24.45 -13.23
N LYS A 1048 23.92 23.80 -12.38
CA LYS A 1048 23.87 24.04 -10.93
C LYS A 1048 25.11 23.54 -10.18
N ASP A 1049 26.02 22.82 -10.83
CA ASP A 1049 27.23 22.28 -10.17
C ASP A 1049 28.13 23.38 -9.61
N ASN A 1050 28.18 24.53 -10.29
CA ASN A 1050 28.89 25.72 -9.85
C ASN A 1050 27.91 26.88 -9.70
N LEU A 1051 27.84 27.47 -8.50
CA LEU A 1051 27.07 28.70 -8.28
C LEU A 1051 27.70 29.84 -9.10
N GLN A 1052 26.90 30.51 -9.93
CA GLN A 1052 27.34 31.64 -10.75
C GLN A 1052 26.35 32.81 -10.65
N LEU A 1053 26.87 34.03 -10.81
CA LEU A 1053 26.06 35.25 -10.95
C LEU A 1053 26.06 35.70 -12.40
N GLY A 1054 24.90 36.15 -12.86
CA GLY A 1054 24.76 36.87 -14.12
C GLY A 1054 24.93 38.37 -13.89
N ALA A 1055 24.09 39.17 -14.54
CA ALA A 1055 24.13 40.61 -14.40
C ALA A 1055 23.73 41.05 -12.97
N PHE A 1056 24.53 41.93 -12.37
CA PHE A 1056 24.14 42.72 -11.21
C PHE A 1056 23.72 44.10 -11.70
N ARG A 1057 22.47 44.50 -11.45
CA ARG A 1057 21.88 45.74 -11.99
C ARG A 1057 21.49 46.67 -10.86
N VAL A 1058 21.72 47.97 -11.09
CA VAL A 1058 21.25 49.03 -10.21
C VAL A 1058 20.49 50.07 -11.02
N TYR A 1059 19.24 50.35 -10.67
CA TYR A 1059 18.43 51.35 -11.37
C TYR A 1059 17.41 52.05 -10.45
N PRO A 1060 17.07 53.33 -10.74
CA PRO A 1060 17.69 54.20 -11.73
C PRO A 1060 19.11 54.58 -11.31
N ASN A 1061 20.06 54.62 -12.25
CA ASN A 1061 21.45 54.95 -11.95
C ASN A 1061 22.09 55.67 -13.16
N PRO A 1062 22.46 56.96 -13.05
CA PRO A 1062 22.38 57.83 -11.86
C PRO A 1062 20.93 58.15 -11.45
N GLY A 1063 20.68 58.42 -10.16
CA GLY A 1063 19.33 58.72 -9.66
C GLY A 1063 19.31 59.36 -8.27
N MET A 1064 18.14 59.82 -7.81
CA MET A 1064 17.92 60.34 -6.43
C MET A 1064 17.37 59.26 -5.48
N GLY A 1065 17.20 58.02 -5.98
CA GLY A 1065 16.57 56.92 -5.25
C GLY A 1065 15.03 56.95 -5.28
N PRO A 1066 14.38 55.87 -4.80
CA PRO A 1066 15.00 54.64 -4.32
C PRO A 1066 15.67 53.84 -5.46
N PHE A 1067 16.80 53.19 -5.16
CA PHE A 1067 17.55 52.35 -6.08
C PHE A 1067 17.18 50.89 -5.87
N GLN A 1068 16.82 50.21 -6.96
CA GLN A 1068 16.58 48.79 -7.00
C GLN A 1068 17.91 48.07 -7.32
N LEU A 1069 18.20 46.98 -6.60
CA LEU A 1069 19.41 46.17 -6.80
C LEU A 1069 19.02 44.72 -7.06
N ASP A 1070 19.27 44.29 -8.28
CA ASP A 1070 18.82 42.98 -8.77
C ASP A 1070 20.03 42.20 -9.25
N VAL A 1071 20.10 40.92 -8.89
CA VAL A 1071 21.19 40.03 -9.30
C VAL A 1071 20.64 38.74 -9.89
N GLU A 1072 21.17 38.36 -11.05
CA GLU A 1072 20.88 37.07 -11.68
C GLU A 1072 21.72 35.94 -11.10
N HIS A 1073 21.17 34.73 -11.01
CA HIS A 1073 21.85 33.53 -10.56
C HIS A 1073 21.29 32.24 -11.21
N ASN A 1074 22.04 31.14 -11.15
CA ASN A 1074 21.63 29.84 -11.68
C ASN A 1074 21.02 28.86 -10.64
N THR A 1075 20.78 29.31 -9.39
CA THR A 1075 20.37 28.46 -8.27
C THR A 1075 18.88 28.51 -7.91
N LYS A 1076 17.99 28.71 -8.89
CA LYS A 1076 16.54 28.62 -8.68
C LYS A 1076 16.16 27.25 -8.09
N GLY A 1077 15.40 27.25 -7.00
CA GLY A 1077 15.01 26.07 -6.21
C GLY A 1077 15.97 25.70 -5.08
N ASP A 1078 17.15 26.34 -4.98
CA ASP A 1078 18.10 26.06 -3.90
C ASP A 1078 17.86 27.00 -2.70
N SER A 1079 18.20 26.55 -1.49
CA SER A 1079 18.28 27.42 -0.32
C SER A 1079 19.56 28.26 -0.36
N ILE A 1080 19.43 29.59 -0.39
CA ILE A 1080 20.54 30.54 -0.49
C ILE A 1080 20.46 31.65 0.57
N SER A 1081 21.61 32.27 0.86
CA SER A 1081 21.74 33.51 1.62
C SER A 1081 22.30 34.59 0.71
N VAL A 1082 21.65 35.74 0.64
CA VAL A 1082 22.06 36.89 -0.18
C VAL A 1082 22.34 38.10 0.71
N VAL A 1083 23.50 38.72 0.55
CA VAL A 1083 23.91 39.91 1.30
C VAL A 1083 24.20 41.04 0.31
N TRP A 1084 23.40 42.10 0.37
CA TRP A 1084 23.66 43.35 -0.36
C TRP A 1084 24.35 44.35 0.55
N SER A 1085 25.32 45.08 0.03
CA SER A 1085 25.99 46.16 0.76
C SER A 1085 26.33 47.34 -0.14
N ILE A 1086 26.19 48.56 0.39
CA ILE A 1086 26.58 49.80 -0.28
C ILE A 1086 27.81 50.35 0.43
N GLN A 1087 28.87 50.63 -0.32
CA GLN A 1087 30.12 51.19 0.17
C GLN A 1087 30.34 52.60 -0.37
N ASN A 1088 30.85 53.49 0.48
CA ASN A 1088 31.29 54.82 0.04
C ASN A 1088 32.63 54.77 -0.70
N SER A 1089 33.10 55.92 -1.19
CA SER A 1089 34.38 56.05 -1.93
C SER A 1089 35.62 55.58 -1.16
N ASN A 1090 35.53 55.45 0.18
CA ASN A 1090 36.63 55.01 1.04
C ASN A 1090 36.52 53.50 1.39
N GLY A 1091 35.56 52.78 0.79
CA GLY A 1091 35.32 51.35 1.03
C GLY A 1091 34.54 51.02 2.30
N ALA A 1092 34.05 52.01 3.04
CA ALA A 1092 33.25 51.77 4.23
C ALA A 1092 31.80 51.47 3.85
N THR A 1093 31.24 50.36 4.37
CA THR A 1093 29.83 50.00 4.20
C THR A 1093 28.94 51.02 4.91
N VAL A 1094 28.10 51.69 4.14
CA VAL A 1094 27.13 52.70 4.63
C VAL A 1094 25.71 52.13 4.74
N HIS A 1095 25.42 51.05 4.03
CA HIS A 1095 24.15 50.33 4.10
C HIS A 1095 24.35 48.84 3.81
N SER A 1096 23.54 47.96 4.41
CA SER A 1096 23.56 46.52 4.15
C SER A 1096 22.21 45.88 4.42
N ASN A 1097 21.85 44.88 3.62
CA ASN A 1097 20.65 44.06 3.79
C ASN A 1097 21.00 42.57 3.59
N GLN A 1098 20.26 41.68 4.25
CA GLN A 1098 20.42 40.24 4.11
C GLN A 1098 19.05 39.57 3.92
N TRP A 1099 19.01 38.62 2.99
CA TRP A 1099 17.88 37.71 2.79
C TRP A 1099 18.36 36.25 2.84
N ILE A 1100 17.55 35.36 3.41
CA ILE A 1100 17.80 33.91 3.48
C ILE A 1100 16.50 33.20 3.15
N GLY A 1101 16.54 32.27 2.19
CA GLY A 1101 15.35 31.52 1.76
C GLY A 1101 15.64 30.58 0.61
N VAL A 1102 14.59 29.96 0.07
CA VAL A 1102 14.66 29.23 -1.21
C VAL A 1102 14.52 30.25 -2.33
N ALA A 1103 15.44 30.24 -3.30
CA ALA A 1103 15.35 31.12 -4.44
C ALA A 1103 14.26 30.64 -5.40
N ASP A 1104 13.12 31.32 -5.41
CA ASP A 1104 11.99 30.93 -6.26
C ASP A 1104 12.22 31.30 -7.74
N ASP A 1105 13.13 32.23 -8.02
CA ASP A 1105 13.39 32.81 -9.34
C ASP A 1105 14.89 32.87 -9.66
N SER A 1106 15.25 33.15 -10.92
CA SER A 1106 16.66 33.34 -11.34
C SER A 1106 17.16 34.77 -11.11
N VAL A 1107 16.31 35.68 -10.66
CA VAL A 1107 16.66 37.04 -10.22
C VAL A 1107 16.26 37.22 -8.75
N VAL A 1108 17.18 37.71 -7.92
CA VAL A 1108 16.88 38.08 -6.53
C VAL A 1108 17.04 39.58 -6.35
N ASN A 1109 16.02 40.17 -5.76
CA ASN A 1109 15.88 41.60 -5.56
C ASN A 1109 16.17 41.98 -4.10
N SER A 1110 16.90 43.08 -3.88
CA SER A 1110 16.98 43.69 -2.55
C SER A 1110 15.77 44.56 -2.26
N ASP A 1111 15.53 44.87 -0.99
CA ASP A 1111 14.71 46.03 -0.63
C ASP A 1111 15.27 47.31 -1.29
N PRO A 1112 14.42 48.19 -1.86
CA PRO A 1112 14.89 49.39 -2.53
C PRO A 1112 15.71 50.29 -1.60
N TRP A 1113 16.94 50.61 -1.99
CA TRP A 1113 17.81 51.48 -1.21
C TRP A 1113 17.45 52.95 -1.42
N THR A 1114 17.06 53.64 -0.34
CA THR A 1114 16.57 55.03 -0.41
C THR A 1114 17.67 56.11 -0.54
N GLY A 1115 18.93 55.71 -0.78
CA GLY A 1115 20.07 56.64 -0.75
C GLY A 1115 20.46 57.11 0.66
N ARG A 1116 20.03 56.37 1.70
CA ARG A 1116 20.28 56.67 3.12
C ARG A 1116 21.17 55.62 3.76
N GLY A 1117 21.92 56.01 4.79
CA GLY A 1117 22.70 55.06 5.59
C GLY A 1117 21.81 54.20 6.50
N ASN A 1118 22.38 53.15 7.11
CA ASN A 1118 21.66 52.29 8.08
C ASN A 1118 21.03 53.06 9.25
N SER A 1119 21.54 54.24 9.60
CA SER A 1119 20.97 55.11 10.65
C SER A 1119 19.91 56.11 10.14
N GLY A 1120 19.46 55.98 8.89
CA GLY A 1120 18.44 56.84 8.26
C GLY A 1120 18.94 58.22 7.80
N ASN A 1121 20.21 58.53 8.01
CA ASN A 1121 20.85 59.77 7.61
C ASN A 1121 20.97 59.87 6.08
N ILE A 1122 20.80 61.08 5.54
CA ILE A 1122 21.00 61.39 4.13
C ILE A 1122 22.49 61.23 3.81
N LEU A 1123 22.78 60.52 2.73
CA LEU A 1123 24.14 60.38 2.22
C LEU A 1123 24.42 61.47 1.18
N PRO A 1124 25.65 62.02 1.11
CA PRO A 1124 25.98 63.04 0.14
C PRO A 1124 25.91 62.52 -1.30
N ALA A 1125 25.46 63.35 -2.25
CA ALA A 1125 25.59 63.03 -3.66
C ALA A 1125 27.04 62.68 -4.03
N GLY A 1126 27.21 61.62 -4.81
CA GLY A 1126 28.52 61.05 -5.08
C GLY A 1126 28.45 59.63 -5.64
N TRP A 1127 29.62 59.04 -5.85
CA TRP A 1127 29.70 57.65 -6.29
C TRP A 1127 29.82 56.70 -5.10
N TYR A 1128 29.08 55.59 -5.19
CA TYR A 1128 29.04 54.49 -4.24
C TYR A 1128 29.29 53.17 -4.99
N VAL A 1129 29.63 52.12 -4.25
CA VAL A 1129 29.76 50.76 -4.80
C VAL A 1129 28.72 49.88 -4.14
N ALA A 1130 27.79 49.35 -4.94
CA ALA A 1130 26.94 48.25 -4.53
C ALA A 1130 27.72 46.95 -4.62
N ARG A 1131 27.54 46.05 -3.66
CA ARG A 1131 28.05 44.68 -3.72
C ARG A 1131 26.95 43.72 -3.34
N VAL A 1132 26.96 42.54 -3.95
CA VAL A 1132 26.11 41.43 -3.59
C VAL A 1132 26.96 40.17 -3.42
N GLU A 1133 26.65 39.39 -2.39
CA GLU A 1133 27.25 38.09 -2.11
C GLU A 1133 26.13 37.07 -1.95
N ILE A 1134 26.15 36.02 -2.78
CA ILE A 1134 25.23 34.88 -2.68
C ILE A 1134 26.02 33.69 -2.12
N THR A 1135 25.41 32.95 -1.20
CA THR A 1135 25.92 31.70 -0.65
C THR A 1135 24.86 30.62 -0.72
N ARG A 1136 25.15 29.49 -1.37
CA ARG A 1136 24.27 28.32 -1.36
C ARG A 1136 24.44 27.54 -0.06
N LEU A 1137 23.33 27.26 0.63
CA LEU A 1137 23.36 26.69 1.98
C LEU A 1137 23.62 25.17 2.00
N SER A 1138 23.34 24.47 0.91
CA SER A 1138 23.52 23.01 0.82
C SER A 1138 24.99 22.58 0.78
N ASP A 1139 25.85 23.36 0.12
CA ASP A 1139 27.27 23.03 -0.09
C ASP A 1139 28.25 24.15 0.27
N GLY A 1140 27.75 25.35 0.62
CA GLY A 1140 28.56 26.48 1.05
C GLY A 1140 29.25 27.25 -0.07
N GLN A 1141 28.96 26.96 -1.35
CA GLN A 1141 29.51 27.75 -2.46
C GLN A 1141 29.09 29.22 -2.36
N SER A 1142 30.00 30.15 -2.65
CA SER A 1142 29.71 31.58 -2.61
C SER A 1142 30.38 32.37 -3.72
N VAL A 1143 29.62 33.34 -4.25
CA VAL A 1143 30.00 34.22 -5.36
C VAL A 1143 29.64 35.66 -5.04
N LYS A 1144 30.38 36.61 -5.62
CA LYS A 1144 30.22 38.05 -5.35
C LYS A 1144 30.22 38.86 -6.64
N ALA A 1145 29.38 39.87 -6.70
CA ALA A 1145 29.37 40.88 -7.76
C ALA A 1145 29.37 42.30 -7.16
N ALA A 1146 29.78 43.28 -7.95
CA ALA A 1146 29.80 44.67 -7.54
C ALA A 1146 29.44 45.60 -8.70
N GLU A 1147 28.69 46.66 -8.40
CA GLU A 1147 28.28 47.67 -9.37
C GLU A 1147 28.47 49.09 -8.82
N ARG A 1148 28.60 50.05 -9.72
CA ARG A 1148 28.78 51.46 -9.33
C ARG A 1148 27.42 52.15 -9.27
N ILE A 1149 27.12 52.83 -8.16
CA ILE A 1149 25.94 53.71 -8.02
C ILE A 1149 26.37 55.18 -8.05
N ILE A 1150 25.62 56.03 -8.74
CA ILE A 1150 25.76 57.48 -8.70
C ILE A 1150 24.51 58.08 -8.03
N LEU A 1151 24.67 58.53 -6.79
CA LEU A 1151 23.63 59.21 -6.02
C LEU A 1151 23.59 60.69 -6.37
N LEU A 1152 22.43 61.17 -6.81
CA LEU A 1152 22.13 62.58 -7.06
C LEU A 1152 21.39 63.19 -5.86
N ASN A 1153 21.53 64.50 -5.66
CA ASN A 1153 20.83 65.24 -4.61
C ASN A 1153 19.37 65.49 -4.95
#